data_AF-A0A1J5AK14-F1
#
_entry.id   AF-A0A1J5AK14-F1
#
_cell.length_a   1.000
_cell.length_b   1.000
_cell.length_c   1.000
_cell.angle_alpha   90.00
_cell.angle_beta   90.00
_cell.angle_gamma   90.00
#
_symmetry.space_group_name_H-M   'P 1'
#
loop_
_entity.id
_entity.type
_entity.pdbx_description
1 polymer ?
#
loop_
_entity_poly.entity_id
_entity_poly.type
_entity_poly.pdbx_seq_one_letter_code
_entity_poly.pdbx_strand_id
1 'polypeptide(L)'
;MLSGGNVLDAARVDTQRAYELIRERITALELAPGAPIKAQRLAEELDMAIAPVEEALKLLAHDHLVVITPPQEHGIYVANLYLADLDQLSETRLRLEALSARFAAERATADDLAVLESLREEQAAISATDSKRLFDVDHKFHQAVAHAARNKYLADTLDQFFGLSQRLWYLALPRLDFLPAAVAKHRDLVEAIRAGDAEAAAEIMRGHVQEFYDKVREALTARVTVSYGADVRSVVVEDDTLLSGAIIATGLPLEQPCAGRGSCLKCKVMAQGALSPLDELELAGLTTAERAANYRLACRARIMGDVAVTLAPIVVYSNKIFRASNDHKRKGVPLGLAIDLGSTTVAAFVTTLDQGKVCVGAAALNQQTAFGADVISRLAAAQSGPETAERISMLALSSIVQAVDALKLAPSLRERIHKVTIVGNCAMHHLMLRYPVDTLAEIPFQPYRTEAVRFRGGGGAAIGAATEATNPFADIFPAGTEVALLPLIGGFVGSDALACLACYDFDRATGPMAAIDLGTNGEVMVTDGRPPVGSGRILVASTAAGPAFEGVNISCGTRAVDGAIVGVKVNAADGTLALTTIADQPPVGLTGSGLLELVCELRRAGVIDPSGRFVQNHPIFGPRMSVGTDSVRRFLITDQGVDLRGLDAGEEAAAVSLYLTQGDVRELQKAKGAIKAAVETLLEKLDLKPTDLQRMILTGSFGSQLNVAAVVGLGMIPALPLEVVETSANGAGLGAALFLDDAEFARGERIAVAAEQVDLDMDPDFDMRYVSALALTSDAGGS
;
A
#
# COMPACT_ATOMS: atom_id res chain seq x y z
N MET A 1 18.56 -65.04 -47.51
CA MET A 1 17.88 -63.72 -47.55
C MET A 1 16.52 -63.78 -46.85
N LEU A 2 16.48 -64.09 -45.54
CA LEU A 2 15.25 -64.05 -44.72
C LEU A 2 15.63 -63.73 -43.27
N SER A 3 16.12 -62.52 -43.00
CA SER A 3 16.36 -62.04 -41.62
C SER A 3 16.15 -60.54 -41.42
N GLY A 4 15.84 -59.77 -42.48
CA GLY A 4 15.63 -58.31 -42.39
C GLY A 4 14.21 -57.88 -42.00
N GLY A 5 13.19 -58.74 -42.14
CA GLY A 5 11.80 -58.40 -41.85
C GLY A 5 11.48 -58.31 -40.35
N ASN A 6 12.07 -59.17 -39.53
CA ASN A 6 11.76 -59.25 -38.09
C ASN A 6 12.40 -58.11 -37.26
N VAL A 7 13.50 -57.54 -37.74
CA VAL A 7 14.23 -56.47 -37.02
C VAL A 7 13.55 -55.11 -37.23
N LEU A 8 12.98 -54.85 -38.41
CA LEU A 8 12.25 -53.62 -38.70
C LEU A 8 10.88 -53.58 -38.01
N ASP A 9 10.18 -54.72 -37.90
CA ASP A 9 8.93 -54.81 -37.13
C ASP A 9 9.20 -54.69 -35.62
N ALA A 10 10.25 -55.35 -35.10
CA ALA A 10 10.63 -55.21 -33.69
C ALA A 10 11.02 -53.76 -33.33
N ALA A 11 11.80 -53.08 -34.17
CA ALA A 11 12.17 -51.69 -33.94
C ALA A 11 10.97 -50.72 -34.02
N ARG A 12 9.99 -50.98 -34.89
CA ARG A 12 8.72 -50.22 -34.93
C ARG A 12 7.88 -50.45 -33.69
N VAL A 13 7.80 -51.69 -33.21
CA VAL A 13 7.08 -52.04 -31.98
C VAL A 13 7.73 -51.38 -30.77
N ASP A 14 9.07 -51.38 -30.68
CA ASP A 14 9.79 -50.72 -29.59
C ASP A 14 9.68 -49.19 -29.65
N THR A 15 9.66 -48.59 -30.85
CA THR A 15 9.43 -47.13 -30.99
C THR A 15 8.02 -46.75 -30.55
N GLN A 16 7.00 -47.52 -30.96
CA GLN A 16 5.62 -47.30 -30.56
C GLN A 16 5.42 -47.45 -29.05
N ARG A 17 6.03 -48.49 -28.46
CA ARG A 17 6.00 -48.72 -27.02
C ARG A 17 6.71 -47.61 -26.24
N ALA A 18 7.86 -47.14 -26.73
CA ALA A 18 8.56 -45.99 -26.14
C ALA A 18 7.70 -44.72 -26.22
N TYR A 19 7.08 -44.46 -27.36
CA TYR A 19 6.16 -43.34 -27.55
C TYR A 19 5.01 -43.37 -26.54
N GLU A 20 4.32 -44.49 -26.38
CA GLU A 20 3.19 -44.64 -25.46
C GLU A 20 3.59 -44.41 -24.00
N LEU A 21 4.69 -45.03 -23.55
CA LEU A 21 5.18 -44.90 -22.18
C LEU A 21 5.62 -43.47 -21.85
N ILE A 22 6.35 -42.83 -22.76
CA ILE A 22 6.82 -41.45 -22.56
C ILE A 22 5.63 -40.48 -22.58
N ARG A 23 4.69 -40.68 -23.50
CA ARG A 23 3.46 -39.90 -23.57
C ARG A 23 2.70 -39.98 -22.25
N GLU A 24 2.53 -41.19 -21.71
CA GLU A 24 1.85 -41.41 -20.43
C GLU A 24 2.52 -40.63 -19.30
N ARG A 25 3.85 -40.73 -19.16
CA ARG A 25 4.61 -40.00 -18.14
C ARG A 25 4.51 -38.47 -18.28
N ILE A 26 4.47 -37.95 -19.51
CA ILE A 26 4.25 -36.51 -19.76
C ILE A 26 2.81 -36.12 -19.39
N THR A 27 1.81 -36.91 -19.79
CA THR A 27 0.39 -36.63 -19.52
C THR A 27 0.04 -36.72 -18.04
N ALA A 28 0.65 -37.64 -17.30
CA ALA A 28 0.48 -37.82 -15.86
C ALA A 28 1.31 -36.84 -15.02
N LEU A 29 2.04 -35.91 -15.65
CA LEU A 29 2.94 -34.94 -15.02
C LEU A 29 4.10 -35.57 -14.22
N GLU A 30 4.44 -36.84 -14.47
CA GLU A 30 5.67 -37.47 -13.95
C GLU A 30 6.91 -36.83 -14.59
N LEU A 31 6.78 -36.44 -15.86
CA LEU A 31 7.69 -35.53 -16.55
C LEU A 31 7.05 -34.14 -16.60
N ALA A 32 7.52 -33.24 -15.73
CA ALA A 32 6.94 -31.90 -15.57
C ALA A 32 7.08 -31.04 -16.85
N PRO A 33 6.12 -30.15 -17.15
CA PRO A 33 6.24 -29.17 -18.23
C PRO A 33 7.54 -28.37 -18.13
N GLY A 34 8.22 -28.16 -19.26
CA GLY A 34 9.51 -27.44 -19.31
C GLY A 34 10.71 -28.24 -18.78
N ALA A 35 10.52 -29.46 -18.28
CA ALA A 35 11.62 -30.28 -17.79
C ALA A 35 12.54 -30.74 -18.94
N PRO A 36 13.87 -30.71 -18.75
CA PRO A 36 14.82 -31.22 -19.75
C PRO A 36 14.72 -32.74 -19.85
N ILE A 37 14.67 -33.26 -21.07
CA ILE A 37 14.66 -34.69 -21.37
C ILE A 37 16.04 -35.09 -21.88
N LYS A 38 16.65 -36.10 -21.23
CA LYS A 38 17.86 -36.76 -21.72
C LYS A 38 17.49 -38.14 -22.23
N ALA A 39 17.54 -38.35 -23.56
CA ALA A 39 17.16 -39.60 -24.20
C ALA A 39 17.87 -40.83 -23.60
N GLN A 40 19.17 -40.71 -23.29
CA GLN A 40 19.96 -41.77 -22.64
C GLN A 40 19.38 -42.20 -21.29
N ARG A 41 19.02 -41.24 -20.44
CA ARG A 41 18.44 -41.51 -19.13
C ARG A 41 17.05 -42.14 -19.25
N LEU A 42 16.23 -41.64 -20.17
CA LEU A 42 14.90 -42.19 -20.42
C LEU A 42 14.97 -43.63 -20.92
N ALA A 43 15.94 -43.94 -21.79
CA ALA A 43 16.17 -45.30 -22.29
C ALA A 43 16.56 -46.27 -21.17
N GLU A 44 17.42 -45.84 -20.24
CA GLU A 44 17.77 -46.60 -19.03
C GLU A 44 16.55 -46.83 -18.11
N GLU A 45 15.74 -45.79 -17.88
CA GLU A 45 14.54 -45.87 -17.03
C GLU A 45 13.41 -46.74 -17.64
N LEU A 46 13.37 -46.88 -18.96
CA LEU A 46 12.38 -47.67 -19.68
C LEU A 46 12.86 -49.10 -20.02
N ASP A 47 14.13 -49.42 -19.73
CA ASP A 47 14.80 -50.66 -20.13
C ASP A 47 14.73 -50.90 -21.65
N MET A 48 15.07 -49.86 -22.43
CA MET A 48 15.00 -49.86 -23.90
C MET A 48 16.31 -49.37 -24.51
N ALA A 49 16.55 -49.72 -25.79
CA ALA A 49 17.65 -49.12 -26.55
C ALA A 49 17.39 -47.61 -26.78
N ILE A 50 18.45 -46.80 -26.90
CA ILE A 50 18.31 -45.34 -27.08
C ILE A 50 17.64 -44.95 -28.41
N ALA A 51 17.89 -45.69 -29.49
CA ALA A 51 17.37 -45.37 -30.82
C ALA A 51 15.83 -45.30 -30.91
N PRO A 52 15.05 -46.30 -30.42
CA PRO A 52 13.58 -46.19 -30.41
C PRO A 52 13.06 -45.07 -29.51
N VAL A 53 13.79 -44.72 -28.43
CA VAL A 53 13.44 -43.58 -27.56
C VAL A 53 13.65 -42.24 -28.27
N GLU A 54 14.74 -42.07 -29.03
CA GLU A 54 14.99 -40.86 -29.81
C GLU A 54 13.96 -40.67 -30.93
N GLU A 55 13.57 -41.75 -31.62
CA GLU A 55 12.50 -41.69 -32.62
C GLU A 55 11.13 -41.38 -31.98
N ALA A 56 10.83 -41.97 -30.81
CA ALA A 56 9.63 -41.65 -30.05
C ALA A 56 9.59 -40.16 -29.64
N LEU A 57 10.71 -39.57 -29.21
CA LEU A 57 10.78 -38.14 -28.86
C LEU A 57 10.53 -37.22 -30.06
N LYS A 58 10.93 -37.63 -31.28
CA LYS A 58 10.59 -36.88 -32.51
C LYS A 58 9.10 -36.93 -32.82
N LEU A 59 8.47 -38.09 -32.63
CA LEU A 59 7.02 -38.24 -32.79
C LEU A 59 6.28 -37.40 -31.75
N LEU A 60 6.71 -37.41 -30.49
CA LEU A 60 6.14 -36.56 -29.44
C LEU A 60 6.35 -35.07 -29.70
N ALA A 61 7.42 -34.69 -30.42
CA ALA A 61 7.62 -33.31 -30.84
C ALA A 61 6.67 -32.90 -31.97
N HIS A 62 6.33 -33.83 -32.88
CA HIS A 62 5.27 -33.62 -33.87
C HIS A 62 3.91 -33.42 -33.19
N ASP A 63 3.66 -34.14 -32.10
CA ASP A 63 2.44 -34.02 -31.31
C ASP A 63 2.47 -32.85 -30.31
N HIS A 64 3.45 -31.94 -30.40
CA HIS A 64 3.61 -30.78 -29.52
C HIS A 64 3.75 -31.10 -28.01
N LEU A 65 4.07 -32.35 -27.65
CA LEU A 65 4.32 -32.76 -26.27
C LEU A 65 5.77 -32.56 -25.85
N VAL A 66 6.67 -32.50 -26.83
CA VAL A 66 8.11 -32.29 -26.65
C VAL A 66 8.57 -31.14 -27.55
N VAL A 67 9.51 -30.33 -27.09
CA VAL A 67 10.18 -29.30 -27.89
C VAL A 67 11.63 -29.74 -28.09
N ILE A 68 12.05 -29.82 -29.35
CA ILE A 68 13.44 -30.13 -29.73
C ILE A 68 14.07 -28.86 -30.28
N THR A 69 15.05 -28.33 -29.55
CA THR A 69 15.83 -27.15 -29.95
C THR A 69 17.24 -27.55 -30.38
N PRO A 70 17.96 -26.72 -31.16
CA PRO A 70 19.37 -26.97 -31.47
C PRO A 70 20.21 -27.21 -30.20
N PRO A 71 21.25 -28.05 -30.23
CA PRO A 71 22.05 -28.38 -29.04
C PRO A 71 22.73 -27.17 -28.38
N GLN A 72 22.96 -26.09 -29.12
CA GLN A 72 23.51 -24.83 -28.58
C GLN A 72 22.47 -23.98 -27.84
N GLU A 73 21.17 -24.26 -28.05
CA GLU A 73 20.02 -23.51 -27.55
C GLU A 73 19.09 -24.39 -26.70
N HIS A 74 19.68 -25.29 -25.90
CA HIS A 74 19.10 -25.95 -24.72
C HIS A 74 18.68 -27.44 -24.85
N GLY A 75 18.48 -28.03 -26.04
CA GLY A 75 18.24 -29.49 -26.18
C GLY A 75 16.76 -29.92 -26.22
N ILE A 76 16.40 -31.07 -25.63
CA ILE A 76 15.03 -31.65 -25.67
C ILE A 76 14.28 -31.33 -24.37
N TYR A 77 13.03 -30.88 -24.46
CA TYR A 77 12.20 -30.48 -23.32
C TYR A 77 10.79 -31.04 -23.41
N VAL A 78 10.15 -31.29 -22.28
CA VAL A 78 8.68 -31.38 -22.23
C VAL A 78 8.13 -30.00 -22.60
N ALA A 79 7.17 -29.93 -23.53
CA ALA A 79 6.58 -28.65 -23.92
C ALA A 79 5.95 -27.94 -22.70
N ASN A 80 5.96 -26.61 -22.65
CA ASN A 80 5.27 -25.87 -21.59
C ASN A 80 3.75 -25.94 -21.77
N LEU A 81 3.00 -25.56 -20.72
CA LEU A 81 1.56 -25.37 -20.78
C LEU A 81 1.27 -23.88 -20.71
N TYR A 82 0.48 -23.36 -21.65
CA TYR A 82 0.01 -21.99 -21.64
C TYR A 82 -1.51 -21.96 -21.60
N LEU A 83 -2.12 -21.05 -20.83
CA LEU A 83 -3.58 -20.93 -20.79
C LEU A 83 -4.15 -20.51 -22.15
N ALA A 84 -3.38 -19.78 -22.95
CA ALA A 84 -3.75 -19.45 -24.33
C ALA A 84 -3.98 -20.69 -25.21
N ASP A 85 -3.25 -21.79 -24.96
CA ASP A 85 -3.46 -23.05 -25.68
C ASP A 85 -4.77 -23.70 -25.25
N LEU A 86 -5.15 -23.59 -23.97
CA LEU A 86 -6.45 -24.04 -23.46
C LEU A 86 -7.58 -23.35 -24.23
N ASP A 87 -7.50 -22.03 -24.38
CA ASP A 87 -8.52 -21.22 -25.06
C ASP A 87 -8.66 -21.64 -26.53
N GLN A 88 -7.55 -21.75 -27.26
CA GLN A 88 -7.55 -22.14 -28.67
C GLN A 88 -8.04 -23.58 -28.90
N LEU A 89 -7.62 -24.52 -28.04
CA LEU A 89 -8.08 -25.91 -28.08
C LEU A 89 -9.57 -26.00 -27.76
N SER A 90 -10.05 -25.25 -26.76
CA SER A 90 -11.45 -25.23 -26.36
C SER A 90 -12.36 -24.78 -27.50
N GLU A 91 -11.96 -23.72 -28.22
CA GLU A 91 -12.72 -23.14 -29.32
C GLU A 91 -12.95 -24.16 -30.46
N THR A 92 -11.96 -25.00 -30.70
CA THR A 92 -12.01 -26.03 -31.74
C THR A 92 -12.77 -27.26 -31.27
N ARG A 93 -12.43 -27.80 -30.09
CA ARG A 93 -13.05 -29.02 -29.55
C ARG A 93 -14.55 -28.85 -29.34
N LEU A 94 -14.99 -27.71 -28.82
CA LEU A 94 -16.42 -27.45 -28.59
C LEU A 94 -17.26 -27.60 -29.86
N ARG A 95 -16.73 -27.19 -31.02
CA ARG A 95 -17.43 -27.33 -32.31
C ARG A 95 -17.40 -28.76 -32.83
N LEU A 96 -16.27 -29.44 -32.69
CA LEU A 96 -16.08 -30.80 -33.20
C LEU A 96 -16.79 -31.87 -32.36
N GLU A 97 -16.81 -31.74 -31.03
CA GLU A 97 -17.53 -32.62 -30.11
C GLU A 97 -19.05 -32.48 -30.32
N ALA A 98 -19.57 -31.26 -30.46
CA ALA A 98 -20.98 -31.05 -30.78
C ALA A 98 -21.37 -31.69 -32.13
N LEU A 99 -20.49 -31.61 -33.12
CA LEU A 99 -20.68 -32.27 -34.42
C LEU A 99 -20.62 -33.80 -34.32
N SER A 100 -19.75 -34.35 -33.46
CA SER A 100 -19.65 -35.78 -33.25
C SER A 100 -20.92 -36.34 -32.61
N ALA A 101 -21.46 -35.66 -31.59
CA ALA A 101 -22.72 -36.02 -30.95
C ALA A 101 -23.91 -35.96 -31.92
N ARG A 102 -23.98 -34.91 -32.75
CA ARG A 102 -24.98 -34.80 -33.84
C ARG A 102 -24.94 -36.03 -34.75
N PHE A 103 -23.76 -36.35 -35.27
CA PHE A 103 -23.59 -37.48 -36.18
C PHE A 103 -23.82 -38.82 -35.51
N ALA A 104 -23.50 -38.96 -34.22
CA ALA A 104 -23.80 -40.16 -33.46
C ALA A 104 -25.32 -40.38 -33.39
N ALA A 105 -26.12 -39.35 -33.12
CA ALA A 105 -27.58 -39.45 -33.14
C ALA A 105 -28.13 -39.87 -34.53
N GLU A 106 -27.48 -39.42 -35.60
CA GLU A 106 -27.88 -39.78 -36.97
C GLU A 106 -27.44 -41.19 -37.41
N ARG A 107 -26.38 -41.77 -36.80
CA ARG A 107 -25.63 -42.90 -37.39
C ARG A 107 -25.29 -44.05 -36.44
N ALA A 108 -25.48 -43.90 -35.14
CA ALA A 108 -25.13 -44.91 -34.15
C ALA A 108 -25.91 -46.22 -34.36
N THR A 109 -25.25 -47.35 -34.14
CA THR A 109 -25.91 -48.67 -34.14
C THR A 109 -26.39 -49.05 -32.72
N ALA A 110 -27.16 -50.14 -32.63
CA ALA A 110 -27.53 -50.71 -31.35
C ALA A 110 -26.31 -51.13 -30.51
N ASP A 111 -25.24 -51.61 -31.14
CA ASP A 111 -24.00 -51.97 -30.47
C ASP A 111 -23.28 -50.72 -29.93
N ASP A 112 -23.26 -49.63 -30.72
CA ASP A 112 -22.67 -48.35 -30.29
C ASP A 112 -23.42 -47.80 -29.05
N LEU A 113 -24.77 -47.87 -29.05
CA LEU A 113 -25.60 -47.48 -27.90
C LEU A 113 -25.37 -48.37 -26.67
N ALA A 114 -25.13 -49.67 -26.85
CA ALA A 114 -24.81 -50.57 -25.74
C ALA A 114 -23.45 -50.24 -25.11
N VAL A 115 -22.45 -49.87 -25.92
CA VAL A 115 -21.15 -49.40 -25.42
C VAL A 115 -21.30 -48.10 -24.63
N LEU A 116 -22.05 -47.12 -25.15
CA LEU A 116 -22.28 -45.85 -24.46
C LEU A 116 -22.99 -46.03 -23.12
N GLU A 117 -24.01 -46.90 -23.05
CA GLU A 117 -24.71 -47.21 -21.81
C GLU A 117 -23.79 -47.90 -20.80
N SER A 118 -22.97 -48.87 -21.25
CA SER A 118 -22.00 -49.56 -20.39
C SER A 118 -20.99 -48.60 -19.77
N LEU A 119 -20.49 -47.63 -20.54
CA LEU A 119 -19.54 -46.62 -20.04
C LEU A 119 -20.23 -45.68 -19.05
N ARG A 120 -21.49 -45.31 -19.28
CA ARG A 120 -22.28 -44.50 -18.35
C ARG A 120 -22.57 -45.23 -17.03
N GLU A 121 -22.83 -46.54 -17.08
CA GLU A 121 -22.97 -47.37 -15.87
C GLU A 121 -21.66 -47.48 -15.10
N GLU A 122 -20.53 -47.63 -15.80
CA GLU A 122 -19.20 -47.60 -15.18
C GLU A 122 -18.93 -46.26 -14.49
N GLN A 123 -19.25 -45.14 -15.15
CA GLN A 123 -19.16 -43.80 -14.55
C GLN A 123 -19.96 -43.68 -13.26
N ALA A 124 -21.20 -44.18 -13.24
CA ALA A 124 -22.07 -44.13 -12.07
C ALA A 124 -21.59 -45.03 -10.90
N ALA A 125 -20.77 -46.04 -11.18
CA ALA A 125 -20.21 -46.95 -10.18
C ALA A 125 -18.89 -46.45 -9.56
N ILE A 126 -18.26 -45.43 -10.15
CA ILE A 126 -17.01 -44.86 -9.66
C ILE A 126 -17.29 -43.92 -8.47
N SER A 127 -16.45 -43.98 -7.44
CA SER A 127 -16.54 -43.08 -6.28
C SER A 127 -16.36 -41.62 -6.72
N ALA A 128 -17.17 -40.71 -6.17
CA ALA A 128 -17.04 -39.27 -6.39
C ALA A 128 -15.65 -38.71 -5.98
N THR A 129 -14.89 -39.44 -5.16
CA THR A 129 -13.55 -39.07 -4.72
C THR A 129 -12.43 -39.58 -5.64
N ASP A 130 -12.73 -40.43 -6.64
CA ASP A 130 -11.76 -40.97 -7.59
C ASP A 130 -11.81 -40.21 -8.92
N SER A 131 -11.48 -38.90 -8.87
CA SER A 131 -11.57 -37.99 -10.01
C SER A 131 -10.74 -38.43 -11.22
N LYS A 132 -9.60 -39.10 -10.99
CA LYS A 132 -8.74 -39.61 -12.06
C LYS A 132 -9.44 -40.71 -12.85
N ARG A 133 -9.95 -41.72 -12.16
CA ARG A 133 -10.66 -42.82 -12.83
C ARG A 133 -11.94 -42.32 -13.50
N LEU A 134 -12.66 -41.41 -12.87
CA LEU A 134 -13.86 -40.81 -13.45
C LEU A 134 -13.53 -40.06 -14.76
N PHE A 135 -12.45 -39.28 -14.77
CA PHE A 135 -11.96 -38.58 -15.96
C PHE A 135 -11.49 -39.55 -17.07
N ASP A 136 -10.83 -40.65 -16.73
CA ASP A 136 -10.41 -41.64 -17.72
C ASP A 136 -11.61 -42.34 -18.40
N VAL A 137 -12.70 -42.59 -17.65
CA VAL A 137 -13.93 -43.17 -18.23
C VAL A 137 -14.76 -42.12 -18.98
N ASP A 138 -14.77 -40.87 -18.52
CA ASP A 138 -15.29 -39.72 -19.26
C ASP A 138 -14.67 -39.62 -20.67
N HIS A 139 -13.35 -39.70 -20.76
CA HIS A 139 -12.65 -39.73 -22.04
C HIS A 139 -13.13 -40.87 -22.95
N LYS A 140 -13.18 -42.11 -22.43
CA LYS A 140 -13.64 -43.28 -23.20
C LYS A 140 -15.06 -43.09 -23.71
N PHE A 141 -15.92 -42.44 -22.93
CA PHE A 141 -17.28 -42.12 -23.35
C PHE A 141 -17.29 -41.14 -24.53
N HIS A 142 -16.52 -40.05 -24.47
CA HIS A 142 -16.35 -39.13 -25.60
C HIS A 142 -15.80 -39.82 -26.87
N GLN A 143 -14.81 -40.70 -26.71
CA GLN A 143 -14.28 -41.50 -27.83
C GLN A 143 -15.36 -42.40 -28.45
N ALA A 144 -16.18 -43.06 -27.63
CA ALA A 144 -17.27 -43.90 -28.10
C ALA A 144 -18.31 -43.08 -28.88
N VAL A 145 -18.65 -41.85 -28.44
CA VAL A 145 -19.52 -40.93 -29.18
C VAL A 145 -18.89 -40.56 -30.53
N ALA A 146 -17.60 -40.21 -30.54
CA ALA A 146 -16.88 -39.86 -31.77
C ALA A 146 -16.79 -41.03 -32.77
N HIS A 147 -16.65 -42.26 -32.30
CA HIS A 147 -16.70 -43.45 -33.16
C HIS A 147 -18.12 -43.73 -33.68
N ALA A 148 -19.15 -43.55 -32.85
CA ALA A 148 -20.56 -43.69 -33.23
C ALA A 148 -20.97 -42.67 -34.32
N ALA A 149 -20.26 -41.54 -34.43
CA ALA A 149 -20.42 -40.57 -35.53
C ALA A 149 -20.08 -41.12 -36.92
N ARG A 150 -19.43 -42.29 -37.01
CA ARG A 150 -18.98 -42.96 -38.24
C ARG A 150 -18.18 -42.04 -39.18
N ASN A 151 -17.42 -41.11 -38.60
CA ASN A 151 -16.51 -40.24 -39.32
C ASN A 151 -15.10 -40.41 -38.75
N LYS A 152 -14.28 -41.23 -39.42
CA LYS A 152 -12.92 -41.57 -39.00
C LYS A 152 -12.06 -40.31 -38.77
N TYR A 153 -12.09 -39.35 -39.68
CA TYR A 153 -11.25 -38.15 -39.57
C TYR A 153 -11.65 -37.28 -38.38
N LEU A 154 -12.95 -37.21 -38.06
CA LEU A 154 -13.43 -36.49 -36.89
C LEU A 154 -12.99 -37.17 -35.59
N ALA A 155 -13.13 -38.49 -35.51
CA ALA A 155 -12.71 -39.28 -34.35
C ALA A 155 -11.19 -39.16 -34.12
N ASP A 156 -10.38 -39.40 -35.17
CA ASP A 156 -8.92 -39.31 -35.09
C ASP A 156 -8.46 -37.90 -34.66
N THR A 157 -9.13 -36.84 -35.13
CA THR A 157 -8.81 -35.44 -34.77
C THR A 157 -9.17 -35.12 -33.32
N LEU A 158 -10.34 -35.56 -32.85
CA LEU A 158 -10.78 -35.36 -31.47
C LEU A 158 -9.86 -36.07 -30.47
N ASP A 159 -9.40 -37.29 -30.81
CA ASP A 159 -8.42 -38.03 -30.02
C ASP A 159 -7.08 -37.28 -29.90
N GLN A 160 -6.59 -36.72 -31.01
CA GLN A 160 -5.37 -35.92 -31.01
C GLN A 160 -5.50 -34.68 -30.12
N PHE A 161 -6.59 -33.91 -30.24
CA PHE A 161 -6.81 -32.71 -29.41
C PHE A 161 -7.06 -33.04 -27.94
N PHE A 162 -7.66 -34.20 -27.65
CA PHE A 162 -7.80 -34.66 -26.27
C PHE A 162 -6.44 -34.87 -25.62
N GLY A 163 -5.50 -35.54 -26.30
CA GLY A 163 -4.13 -35.75 -25.79
C GLY A 163 -3.39 -34.45 -25.46
N LEU A 164 -3.57 -33.40 -26.27
CA LEU A 164 -3.03 -32.06 -25.99
C LEU A 164 -3.66 -31.43 -24.74
N SER A 165 -4.97 -31.58 -24.59
CA SER A 165 -5.72 -30.99 -23.47
C SER A 165 -5.50 -31.76 -22.15
N GLN A 166 -5.19 -33.07 -22.22
CA GLN A 166 -5.07 -33.97 -21.08
C GLN A 166 -4.11 -33.47 -20.01
N ARG A 167 -2.98 -32.87 -20.39
CA ARG A 167 -1.99 -32.34 -19.45
C ARG A 167 -2.51 -31.18 -18.60
N LEU A 168 -3.30 -30.28 -19.21
CA LEU A 168 -3.96 -29.17 -18.51
C LEU A 168 -5.02 -29.71 -17.54
N TRP A 169 -5.73 -30.75 -17.97
CA TRP A 169 -6.76 -31.42 -17.17
C TRP A 169 -6.18 -32.09 -15.94
N TYR A 170 -5.09 -32.84 -16.08
CA TYR A 170 -4.38 -33.47 -14.96
C TYR A 170 -3.78 -32.45 -13.99
N LEU A 171 -3.35 -31.28 -14.47
CA LEU A 171 -2.89 -30.18 -13.62
C LEU A 171 -4.03 -29.60 -12.77
N ALA A 172 -5.22 -29.46 -13.35
CA ALA A 172 -6.39 -28.90 -12.68
C ALA A 172 -7.14 -29.92 -11.80
N LEU A 173 -7.04 -31.22 -12.12
CA LEU A 173 -7.84 -32.30 -11.55
C LEU A 173 -7.97 -32.31 -10.02
N PRO A 174 -6.91 -32.02 -9.22
CA PRO A 174 -7.02 -31.97 -7.76
C PRO A 174 -7.98 -30.89 -7.23
N ARG A 175 -8.35 -29.92 -8.09
CA ARG A 175 -9.21 -28.77 -7.77
C ARG A 175 -10.60 -28.84 -8.42
N LEU A 176 -10.92 -29.90 -9.16
CA LEU A 176 -12.20 -30.05 -9.90
C LEU A 176 -13.18 -30.97 -9.15
N ASP A 177 -13.91 -30.40 -8.19
CA ASP A 177 -14.94 -31.10 -7.41
C ASP A 177 -16.28 -31.33 -8.18
N PHE A 178 -16.44 -30.69 -9.36
CA PHE A 178 -17.67 -30.73 -10.16
C PHE A 178 -17.78 -31.93 -11.13
N LEU A 179 -16.71 -32.72 -11.30
CA LEU A 179 -16.64 -33.84 -12.25
C LEU A 179 -17.82 -34.84 -12.13
N PRO A 180 -18.24 -35.28 -10.92
CA PRO A 180 -19.40 -36.18 -10.79
C PRO A 180 -20.70 -35.60 -11.37
N ALA A 181 -20.91 -34.29 -11.24
CA ALA A 181 -22.08 -33.61 -11.78
C ALA A 181 -22.00 -33.44 -13.31
N ALA A 182 -20.81 -33.19 -13.85
CA ALA A 182 -20.58 -33.08 -15.30
C ALA A 182 -20.92 -34.39 -16.03
N VAL A 183 -20.43 -35.51 -15.50
CA VAL A 183 -20.60 -36.86 -16.08
C VAL A 183 -22.06 -37.34 -15.98
N ALA A 184 -22.84 -36.89 -14.99
CA ALA A 184 -24.25 -37.22 -14.89
C ALA A 184 -25.08 -36.76 -16.10
N LYS A 185 -24.61 -35.74 -16.83
CA LYS A 185 -25.24 -35.21 -18.06
C LYS A 185 -25.14 -36.19 -19.24
N HIS A 186 -24.23 -37.17 -19.20
CA HIS A 186 -24.10 -38.18 -20.25
C HIS A 186 -25.35 -39.01 -20.45
N ARG A 187 -26.17 -39.21 -19.40
CA ARG A 187 -27.46 -39.89 -19.52
C ARG A 187 -28.35 -39.19 -20.55
N ASP A 188 -28.47 -37.87 -20.45
CA ASP A 188 -29.37 -37.10 -21.30
C ASP A 188 -28.86 -37.07 -22.75
N LEU A 189 -27.53 -37.11 -22.93
CA LEU A 189 -26.90 -37.26 -24.25
C LEU A 189 -27.17 -38.64 -24.88
N VAL A 190 -27.02 -39.74 -24.12
CA VAL A 190 -27.30 -41.09 -24.63
C VAL A 190 -28.78 -41.21 -25.05
N GLU A 191 -29.70 -40.64 -24.29
CA GLU A 191 -31.12 -40.63 -24.63
C GLU A 191 -31.41 -39.81 -25.89
N ALA A 192 -30.76 -38.66 -26.08
CA ALA A 192 -30.87 -37.89 -27.32
C ALA A 192 -30.34 -38.67 -28.54
N ILE A 193 -29.21 -39.36 -28.40
CA ILE A 193 -28.65 -40.23 -29.46
C ILE A 193 -29.60 -41.40 -29.75
N ARG A 194 -30.15 -42.05 -28.72
CA ARG A 194 -31.12 -43.15 -28.84
C ARG A 194 -32.40 -42.72 -29.55
N ALA A 195 -32.85 -41.49 -29.31
CA ALA A 195 -34.02 -40.89 -29.96
C ALA A 195 -33.75 -40.40 -31.39
N GLY A 196 -32.47 -40.36 -31.82
CA GLY A 196 -32.07 -39.80 -33.10
C GLY A 196 -32.19 -38.26 -33.18
N ASP A 197 -32.23 -37.58 -32.03
CA ASP A 197 -32.34 -36.12 -31.97
C ASP A 197 -30.96 -35.46 -32.07
N ALA A 198 -30.58 -35.17 -33.32
CA ALA A 198 -29.26 -34.66 -33.67
C ALA A 198 -28.98 -33.26 -33.09
N GLU A 199 -29.99 -32.39 -32.99
CA GLU A 199 -29.81 -31.03 -32.46
C GLU A 199 -29.74 -31.04 -30.92
N ALA A 200 -30.57 -31.85 -30.26
CA ALA A 200 -30.49 -32.01 -28.81
C ALA A 200 -29.14 -32.63 -28.39
N ALA A 201 -28.66 -33.67 -29.09
CA ALA A 201 -27.37 -34.29 -28.81
C ALA A 201 -26.21 -33.27 -28.97
N ALA A 202 -26.24 -32.45 -30.01
CA ALA A 202 -25.23 -31.42 -30.24
C ALA A 202 -25.21 -30.34 -29.14
N GLU A 203 -26.38 -29.88 -28.70
CA GLU A 203 -26.50 -28.86 -27.65
C GLU A 203 -26.02 -29.37 -26.30
N ILE A 204 -26.43 -30.59 -25.92
CA ILE A 204 -26.00 -31.21 -24.66
C ILE A 204 -24.48 -31.36 -24.63
N MET A 205 -23.88 -31.86 -25.71
CA MET A 205 -22.44 -32.04 -25.81
C MET A 205 -21.69 -30.69 -25.76
N ARG A 206 -22.19 -29.67 -26.47
CA ARG A 206 -21.61 -28.32 -26.44
C ARG A 206 -21.59 -27.75 -25.03
N GLY A 207 -22.73 -27.81 -24.33
CA GLY A 207 -22.85 -27.31 -22.97
C GLY A 207 -21.95 -28.05 -21.98
N HIS A 208 -21.87 -29.38 -22.10
CA HIS A 208 -20.99 -30.22 -21.28
C HIS A 208 -19.52 -29.84 -21.46
N VAL A 209 -19.05 -29.71 -22.71
CA VAL A 209 -17.66 -29.37 -23.01
C VAL A 209 -17.33 -27.94 -22.56
N GLN A 210 -18.21 -26.96 -22.81
CA GLN A 210 -17.99 -25.56 -22.39
C GLN A 210 -17.84 -25.43 -20.88
N GLU A 211 -18.75 -26.01 -20.10
CA GLU A 211 -18.73 -25.92 -18.64
C GLU A 211 -17.44 -26.54 -18.07
N PHE A 212 -16.99 -27.65 -18.65
CA PHE A 212 -15.72 -28.27 -18.28
C PHE A 212 -14.53 -27.32 -18.50
N TYR A 213 -14.45 -26.69 -19.67
CA TYR A 213 -13.41 -25.71 -19.99
C TYR A 213 -13.45 -24.50 -19.04
N ASP A 214 -14.62 -23.95 -18.77
CA ASP A 214 -14.79 -22.79 -17.89
C ASP A 214 -14.30 -23.10 -16.47
N LYS A 215 -14.66 -24.28 -15.97
CA LYS A 215 -14.28 -24.73 -14.62
C LYS A 215 -12.80 -25.00 -14.48
N VAL A 216 -12.18 -25.56 -15.51
CA VAL A 216 -10.73 -25.74 -15.48
C VAL A 216 -10.00 -24.40 -15.60
N ARG A 217 -10.47 -23.49 -16.44
CA ARG A 217 -9.91 -22.14 -16.53
C ARG A 217 -9.98 -21.44 -15.17
N GLU A 218 -11.11 -21.55 -14.48
CA GLU A 218 -11.28 -21.04 -13.12
C GLU A 218 -10.28 -21.70 -12.14
N ALA A 219 -10.04 -23.00 -12.25
CA ALA A 219 -9.09 -23.71 -11.39
C ALA A 219 -7.61 -23.41 -11.66
N LEU A 220 -7.27 -22.83 -12.82
CA LEU A 220 -5.91 -22.50 -13.26
C LEU A 220 -5.63 -20.98 -13.25
N THR A 221 -6.59 -20.18 -12.81
CA THR A 221 -6.45 -18.73 -12.71
C THR A 221 -6.73 -18.23 -11.31
N ALA A 222 -6.14 -17.10 -10.97
CA ALA A 222 -6.26 -16.45 -9.69
C ALA A 222 -6.70 -15.00 -9.87
N ARG A 223 -7.62 -14.55 -9.01
CA ARG A 223 -7.99 -13.15 -8.91
C ARG A 223 -7.05 -12.45 -7.94
N VAL A 224 -6.38 -11.41 -8.42
CA VAL A 224 -5.55 -10.53 -7.61
C VAL A 224 -6.28 -9.19 -7.45
N THR A 225 -6.57 -8.82 -6.21
CA THR A 225 -7.15 -7.51 -5.87
C THR A 225 -6.08 -6.64 -5.23
N VAL A 226 -5.80 -5.48 -5.80
CA VAL A 226 -4.76 -4.56 -5.35
C VAL A 226 -5.41 -3.27 -4.88
N SER A 227 -5.16 -2.89 -3.63
CA SER A 227 -5.58 -1.60 -3.06
C SER A 227 -4.40 -0.64 -2.97
N TYR A 228 -4.60 0.60 -3.44
CA TYR A 228 -3.65 1.71 -3.32
C TYR A 228 -4.41 2.94 -2.82
N GLY A 229 -4.37 3.17 -1.49
CA GLY A 229 -5.25 4.16 -0.86
C GLY A 229 -6.73 3.79 -1.05
N ALA A 230 -7.50 4.66 -1.71
CA ALA A 230 -8.91 4.43 -2.03
C ALA A 230 -9.13 3.76 -3.41
N ASP A 231 -8.11 3.68 -4.27
CA ASP A 231 -8.20 3.02 -5.58
C ASP A 231 -8.04 1.50 -5.38
N VAL A 232 -9.03 0.73 -5.82
CA VAL A 232 -9.05 -0.74 -5.74
C VAL A 232 -9.25 -1.28 -7.14
N ARG A 233 -8.27 -2.06 -7.60
CA ARG A 233 -8.31 -2.69 -8.93
C ARG A 233 -8.13 -4.19 -8.80
N SER A 234 -8.70 -4.93 -9.74
CA SER A 234 -8.53 -6.37 -9.80
C SER A 234 -8.09 -6.82 -11.19
N VAL A 235 -7.30 -7.87 -11.21
CA VAL A 235 -6.84 -8.55 -12.43
C VAL A 235 -6.96 -10.05 -12.22
N VAL A 236 -7.25 -10.78 -13.29
CA VAL A 236 -7.19 -12.24 -13.30
C VAL A 236 -5.89 -12.63 -13.99
N VAL A 237 -5.09 -13.46 -13.34
CA VAL A 237 -3.80 -13.93 -13.85
C VAL A 237 -3.73 -15.45 -13.80
N GLU A 238 -2.81 -16.02 -14.56
CA GLU A 238 -2.49 -17.45 -14.49
C GLU A 238 -1.84 -17.78 -13.13
N ASP A 239 -2.10 -18.99 -12.64
CA ASP A 239 -1.35 -19.54 -11.52
C ASP A 239 0.16 -19.51 -11.80
N ASP A 240 0.95 -19.43 -10.72
CA ASP A 240 2.41 -19.28 -10.73
C ASP A 240 2.93 -17.93 -11.26
N THR A 241 2.04 -17.00 -11.66
CA THR A 241 2.42 -15.62 -12.01
C THR A 241 3.11 -14.92 -10.84
N LEU A 242 4.17 -14.16 -11.12
CA LEU A 242 4.82 -13.32 -10.12
C LEU A 242 3.86 -12.22 -9.65
N LEU A 243 3.78 -12.03 -8.33
CA LEU A 243 2.90 -11.04 -7.71
C LEU A 243 3.10 -9.63 -8.27
N SER A 244 4.35 -9.27 -8.59
CA SER A 244 4.69 -8.01 -9.24
C SER A 244 4.12 -7.84 -10.64
N GLY A 245 4.09 -8.91 -11.44
CA GLY A 245 3.47 -8.88 -12.77
C GLY A 245 1.98 -8.61 -12.66
N ALA A 246 1.30 -9.25 -11.71
CA ALA A 246 -0.11 -9.00 -11.44
C ALA A 246 -0.39 -7.56 -10.97
N ILE A 247 0.44 -7.03 -10.06
CA ILE A 247 0.31 -5.64 -9.61
C ILE A 247 0.49 -4.67 -10.78
N ILE A 248 1.55 -4.82 -11.59
CA ILE A 248 1.82 -3.95 -12.75
C ILE A 248 0.65 -4.01 -13.74
N ALA A 249 0.06 -5.19 -13.96
CA ALA A 249 -1.09 -5.35 -14.86
C ALA A 249 -2.35 -4.57 -14.42
N THR A 250 -2.47 -4.20 -13.13
CA THR A 250 -3.55 -3.31 -12.67
C THR A 250 -3.35 -1.84 -13.06
N GLY A 251 -2.14 -1.48 -13.50
CA GLY A 251 -1.73 -0.08 -13.74
C GLY A 251 -1.51 0.71 -12.45
N LEU A 252 -1.34 0.04 -11.30
CA LEU A 252 -0.98 0.67 -10.02
C LEU A 252 0.54 0.66 -9.81
N PRO A 253 1.10 1.67 -9.11
CA PRO A 253 2.54 1.88 -9.03
C PRO A 253 3.24 0.79 -8.20
N LEU A 254 4.36 0.27 -8.68
CA LEU A 254 5.23 -0.69 -7.97
C LEU A 254 6.71 -0.44 -8.27
N GLU A 255 7.52 -0.21 -7.23
CA GLU A 255 8.97 0.01 -7.40
C GLU A 255 9.76 -1.29 -7.61
N GLN A 256 10.51 -1.38 -8.73
CA GLN A 256 11.43 -2.49 -9.00
C GLN A 256 12.81 -2.06 -9.55
N PRO A 257 13.58 -1.22 -8.85
CA PRO A 257 14.86 -0.72 -9.36
C PRO A 257 15.94 -1.81 -9.54
N CYS A 258 15.79 -2.98 -8.91
CA CYS A 258 16.67 -4.12 -9.15
C CYS A 258 16.25 -5.01 -10.33
N ALA A 259 15.20 -4.64 -11.07
CA ALA A 259 14.61 -5.44 -12.16
C ALA A 259 14.19 -6.84 -11.69
N GLY A 260 13.45 -6.92 -10.59
CA GLY A 260 12.88 -8.19 -10.09
C GLY A 260 13.85 -9.14 -9.37
N ARG A 261 15.13 -8.77 -9.20
CA ARG A 261 16.16 -9.62 -8.57
C ARG A 261 16.00 -9.84 -7.06
N GLY A 262 15.08 -9.14 -6.38
CA GLY A 262 14.84 -9.27 -4.94
C GLY A 262 15.90 -8.61 -4.04
N SER A 263 17.09 -8.28 -4.55
CA SER A 263 18.22 -7.79 -3.74
C SER A 263 18.07 -6.36 -3.18
N CYS A 264 17.19 -5.53 -3.76
CA CYS A 264 17.00 -4.15 -3.30
C CYS A 264 15.92 -3.98 -2.23
N LEU A 265 15.07 -5.00 -2.02
CA LEU A 265 13.99 -5.00 -1.04
C LEU A 265 12.96 -3.86 -1.18
N LYS A 266 12.89 -3.20 -2.35
CA LYS A 266 11.95 -2.09 -2.60
C LYS A 266 10.59 -2.51 -3.14
N CYS A 267 10.47 -3.73 -3.64
CA CYS A 267 9.22 -4.31 -4.14
C CYS A 267 8.33 -4.84 -2.99
N LYS A 268 8.51 -4.34 -1.76
CA LYS A 268 7.78 -4.81 -0.57
C LYS A 268 6.33 -4.39 -0.65
N VAL A 269 5.44 -5.36 -0.51
CA VAL A 269 3.98 -5.16 -0.50
C VAL A 269 3.38 -5.99 0.62
N MET A 270 2.25 -5.55 1.16
CA MET A 270 1.46 -6.41 2.04
C MET A 270 0.57 -7.29 1.16
N ALA A 271 0.64 -8.60 1.30
CA ALA A 271 -0.14 -9.51 0.47
C ALA A 271 -0.63 -10.71 1.28
N GLN A 272 -1.93 -11.00 1.16
CA GLN A 272 -2.62 -12.09 1.84
C GLN A 272 -3.37 -12.94 0.82
N GLY A 273 -3.49 -14.24 1.10
CA GLY A 273 -4.11 -15.21 0.19
C GLY A 273 -3.17 -16.33 -0.20
N ALA A 274 -3.46 -17.01 -1.30
CA ALA A 274 -2.68 -18.16 -1.76
C ALA A 274 -1.41 -17.71 -2.50
N LEU A 275 -0.32 -17.57 -1.75
CA LEU A 275 1.00 -17.25 -2.28
C LEU A 275 2.00 -18.38 -2.02
N SER A 276 3.06 -18.43 -2.83
CA SER A 276 4.20 -19.32 -2.61
C SER A 276 4.81 -19.16 -1.21
N PRO A 277 5.44 -20.20 -0.65
CA PRO A 277 6.26 -20.06 0.55
C PRO A 277 7.33 -18.97 0.40
N LEU A 278 7.78 -18.41 1.52
CA LEU A 278 8.88 -17.45 1.53
C LEU A 278 10.16 -18.12 1.02
N ASP A 279 10.82 -17.49 0.06
CA ASP A 279 12.12 -17.96 -0.42
C ASP A 279 13.30 -17.47 0.44
N GLU A 280 14.52 -17.90 0.11
CA GLU A 280 15.73 -17.53 0.86
C GLU A 280 15.98 -16.01 0.91
N LEU A 281 15.66 -15.27 -0.16
CA LEU A 281 15.86 -13.82 -0.24
C LEU A 281 14.80 -13.06 0.55
N GLU A 282 13.55 -13.53 0.54
CA GLU A 282 12.49 -13.01 1.40
C GLU A 282 12.80 -13.26 2.88
N LEU A 283 13.28 -14.46 3.23
CA LEU A 283 13.68 -14.79 4.60
C LEU A 283 14.86 -13.94 5.09
N ALA A 284 15.84 -13.67 4.24
CA ALA A 284 16.98 -12.83 4.57
C ALA A 284 16.66 -11.32 4.58
N GLY A 285 15.75 -10.87 3.72
CA GLY A 285 15.47 -9.46 3.47
C GLY A 285 14.28 -8.87 4.22
N LEU A 286 13.37 -9.70 4.72
CA LEU A 286 12.22 -9.28 5.52
C LEU A 286 12.51 -9.47 7.00
N THR A 287 12.13 -8.50 7.84
CA THR A 287 12.22 -8.64 9.30
C THR A 287 11.13 -9.57 9.85
N THR A 288 11.25 -9.98 11.11
CA THR A 288 10.23 -10.80 11.77
C THR A 288 8.87 -10.10 11.81
N ALA A 289 8.86 -8.79 12.08
CA ALA A 289 7.64 -7.98 12.09
C ALA A 289 7.03 -7.84 10.69
N GLU A 290 7.86 -7.65 9.65
CA GLU A 290 7.38 -7.59 8.26
C GLU A 290 6.74 -8.92 7.84
N ARG A 291 7.35 -10.05 8.16
CA ARG A 291 6.78 -11.38 7.89
C ARG A 291 5.46 -11.59 8.63
N ALA A 292 5.37 -11.20 9.89
CA ALA A 292 4.14 -11.29 10.68
C ALA A 292 3.01 -10.40 10.11
N ALA A 293 3.36 -9.25 9.55
CA ALA A 293 2.43 -8.34 8.86
C ALA A 293 2.08 -8.79 7.42
N ASN A 294 2.48 -9.99 6.99
CA ASN A 294 2.30 -10.51 5.64
C ASN A 294 2.95 -9.65 4.55
N TYR A 295 4.10 -9.02 4.84
CA TYR A 295 4.91 -8.43 3.79
C TYR A 295 5.54 -9.52 2.93
N ARG A 296 5.53 -9.26 1.63
CA ARG A 296 6.14 -10.08 0.58
C ARG A 296 6.99 -9.21 -0.31
N LEU A 297 8.02 -9.78 -0.90
CA LEU A 297 8.68 -9.16 -2.04
C LEU A 297 7.85 -9.51 -3.27
N ALA A 298 7.12 -8.54 -3.84
CA ALA A 298 6.28 -8.74 -5.02
C ALA A 298 7.06 -9.35 -6.20
N CYS A 299 8.36 -9.08 -6.27
CA CYS A 299 9.27 -9.62 -7.27
C CYS A 299 9.70 -11.09 -7.05
N ARG A 300 9.32 -11.70 -5.93
CA ARG A 300 9.69 -13.08 -5.54
C ARG A 300 8.48 -13.97 -5.30
N ALA A 301 7.44 -13.42 -4.66
CA ALA A 301 6.22 -14.15 -4.36
C ALA A 301 5.47 -14.54 -5.63
N ARG A 302 5.04 -15.80 -5.70
CA ARG A 302 4.22 -16.34 -6.80
C ARG A 302 2.80 -16.60 -6.33
N ILE A 303 1.85 -16.38 -7.23
CA ILE A 303 0.42 -16.53 -6.98
C ILE A 303 0.03 -17.99 -7.17
N MET A 304 -0.70 -18.56 -6.20
CA MET A 304 -1.15 -19.96 -6.21
C MET A 304 -2.69 -20.08 -6.12
N GLY A 305 -3.38 -18.94 -6.18
CA GLY A 305 -4.83 -18.78 -6.02
C GLY A 305 -5.15 -17.32 -5.70
N ASP A 306 -6.36 -17.01 -5.25
CA ASP A 306 -6.77 -15.63 -4.99
C ASP A 306 -5.90 -14.90 -3.96
N VAL A 307 -5.55 -13.64 -4.26
CA VAL A 307 -4.66 -12.81 -3.44
C VAL A 307 -5.21 -11.38 -3.31
N ALA A 308 -5.16 -10.84 -2.10
CA ALA A 308 -5.37 -9.43 -1.81
C ALA A 308 -4.04 -8.76 -1.50
N VAL A 309 -3.74 -7.64 -2.17
CA VAL A 309 -2.51 -6.87 -2.03
C VAL A 309 -2.87 -5.46 -1.56
N THR A 310 -2.13 -4.94 -0.59
CA THR A 310 -2.16 -3.53 -0.20
C THR A 310 -0.83 -2.88 -0.54
N LEU A 311 -0.88 -1.89 -1.43
CA LEU A 311 0.22 -1.02 -1.79
C LEU A 311 0.24 0.19 -0.86
N ALA A 312 1.31 0.28 -0.10
CA ALA A 312 1.67 1.47 0.65
C ALA A 312 2.19 2.54 -0.31
N PRO A 313 1.70 3.80 -0.28
CA PRO A 313 2.40 4.90 -0.93
C PRO A 313 3.78 5.07 -0.26
N ILE A 314 4.83 4.59 -0.92
CA ILE A 314 6.20 4.88 -0.51
C ILE A 314 6.54 6.27 -1.06
N VAL A 315 6.16 7.31 -0.31
CA VAL A 315 6.72 8.64 -0.55
C VAL A 315 7.88 8.83 0.42
N VAL A 316 9.09 8.59 -0.08
CA VAL A 316 10.34 8.90 0.64
C VAL A 316 10.69 10.35 0.35
N TYR A 317 10.56 11.21 1.35
CA TYR A 317 10.92 12.62 1.22
C TYR A 317 12.43 12.79 1.34
N SER A 318 13.06 13.25 0.26
CA SER A 318 14.39 13.85 0.33
C SER A 318 14.26 15.31 0.74
N ASN A 319 13.97 15.59 2.01
CA ASN A 319 13.98 16.96 2.50
C ASN A 319 15.44 17.42 2.68
N LYS A 320 15.99 18.06 1.63
CA LYS A 320 17.26 18.80 1.66
C LYS A 320 17.33 19.84 2.81
N ILE A 321 16.18 20.17 3.42
CA ILE A 321 16.00 21.12 4.53
C ILE A 321 16.69 20.65 5.83
N PHE A 322 16.81 19.33 6.08
CA PHE A 322 17.33 18.83 7.37
C PHE A 322 18.81 18.42 7.37
N ARG A 323 19.56 18.72 6.30
CA ARG A 323 21.00 18.43 6.28
C ARG A 323 21.79 19.60 6.87
N ALA A 324 22.03 19.55 8.17
CA ALA A 324 22.79 20.56 8.89
C ALA A 324 24.31 20.35 8.81
N SER A 325 24.80 19.10 8.84
CA SER A 325 26.23 18.81 8.77
C SER A 325 26.57 17.38 8.29
N ASN A 326 27.86 17.12 8.05
CA ASN A 326 28.36 15.77 7.76
C ASN A 326 28.99 15.11 8.99
N ASP A 327 28.75 15.60 10.21
CA ASP A 327 29.45 15.14 11.42
C ASP A 327 29.15 13.69 11.77
N HIS A 328 28.00 13.16 11.35
CA HIS A 328 27.67 11.73 11.41
C HIS A 328 28.73 10.82 10.73
N LYS A 329 29.55 11.36 9.81
CA LYS A 329 30.65 10.64 9.13
C LYS A 329 31.95 10.60 9.94
N ARG A 330 32.08 11.36 11.03
CA ARG A 330 33.27 11.33 11.90
C ARG A 330 33.47 9.92 12.46
N LYS A 331 34.64 9.32 12.25
CA LYS A 331 34.92 7.94 12.69
C LYS A 331 34.90 7.83 14.21
N GLY A 332 34.33 6.73 14.72
CA GLY A 332 34.36 6.37 16.15
C GLY A 332 33.43 7.17 17.07
N VAL A 333 32.63 8.10 16.54
CA VAL A 333 31.68 8.87 17.34
C VAL A 333 30.35 8.10 17.44
N PRO A 334 29.78 7.87 18.63
CA PRO A 334 28.48 7.22 18.73
C PRO A 334 27.37 8.13 18.21
N LEU A 335 26.37 7.54 17.55
CA LEU A 335 25.23 8.24 16.97
C LEU A 335 23.96 8.01 17.80
N GLY A 336 23.10 9.02 17.78
CA GLY A 336 21.74 8.94 18.27
C GLY A 336 20.75 9.13 17.12
N LEU A 337 19.55 8.59 17.30
CA LEU A 337 18.45 8.70 16.34
C LEU A 337 17.21 9.24 17.06
N ALA A 338 16.72 10.39 16.63
CA ALA A 338 15.47 10.96 17.13
C ALA A 338 14.36 10.73 16.11
N ILE A 339 13.18 10.32 16.58
CA ILE A 339 12.07 9.92 15.74
C ILE A 339 10.82 10.67 16.19
N ASP A 340 10.20 11.37 15.25
CA ASP A 340 8.92 12.04 15.40
C ASP A 340 7.86 11.21 14.65
N LEU A 341 7.06 10.46 15.41
CA LEU A 341 5.99 9.59 14.94
C LEU A 341 4.69 10.39 14.83
N GLY A 342 4.57 11.17 13.76
CA GLY A 342 3.35 11.91 13.44
C GLY A 342 2.25 11.03 12.82
N SER A 343 1.01 11.54 12.85
CA SER A 343 -0.15 10.83 12.28
C SER A 343 -0.06 10.69 10.75
N THR A 344 0.43 11.70 10.04
CA THR A 344 0.61 11.65 8.58
C THR A 344 2.04 11.28 8.18
N THR A 345 3.03 11.78 8.91
CA THR A 345 4.44 11.75 8.54
C THR A 345 5.27 11.24 9.71
N VAL A 346 6.25 10.37 9.43
CA VAL A 346 7.26 9.94 10.39
C VAL A 346 8.59 10.54 9.99
N ALA A 347 9.20 11.33 10.87
CA ALA A 347 10.50 11.95 10.63
C ALA A 347 11.58 11.31 11.51
N ALA A 348 12.78 11.13 10.95
CA ALA A 348 13.93 10.57 11.61
C ALA A 348 15.13 11.53 11.49
N PHE A 349 15.85 11.74 12.58
CA PHE A 349 16.98 12.67 12.69
C PHE A 349 18.18 11.99 13.32
N VAL A 350 19.33 12.07 12.67
CA VAL A 350 20.59 11.55 13.17
C VAL A 350 21.35 12.65 13.87
N THR A 351 21.87 12.37 15.06
CA THR A 351 22.75 13.26 15.82
C THR A 351 24.02 12.53 16.25
N THR A 352 25.08 13.27 16.52
CA THR A 352 26.28 12.74 17.18
C THR A 352 26.15 12.93 18.68
N LEU A 353 26.29 11.86 19.47
CA LEU A 353 26.05 11.91 20.92
C LEU A 353 27.10 12.73 21.70
N ASP A 354 28.23 13.08 21.10
CA ASP A 354 29.25 13.93 21.74
C ASP A 354 28.93 15.44 21.62
N GLN A 355 28.13 15.84 20.64
CA GLN A 355 27.78 17.24 20.37
C GLN A 355 26.28 17.53 20.49
N GLY A 356 25.42 16.50 20.42
CA GLY A 356 23.97 16.64 20.53
C GLY A 356 23.29 17.36 19.37
N LYS A 357 24.01 17.64 18.27
CA LYS A 357 23.47 18.38 17.12
C LYS A 357 22.95 17.45 16.03
N VAL A 358 21.74 17.73 15.55
CA VAL A 358 21.16 17.08 14.37
C VAL A 358 22.09 17.28 13.18
N CYS A 359 22.50 16.18 12.56
CA CYS A 359 23.39 16.14 11.40
C CYS A 359 22.60 16.04 10.09
N VAL A 360 21.65 15.10 10.04
CA VAL A 360 20.83 14.80 8.86
C VAL A 360 19.46 14.32 9.32
N GLY A 361 18.41 14.68 8.58
CA GLY A 361 17.06 14.17 8.78
C GLY A 361 16.43 13.66 7.49
N ALA A 362 15.44 12.79 7.62
CA ALA A 362 14.61 12.29 6.54
C ALA A 362 13.18 12.04 7.07
N ALA A 363 12.22 11.88 6.15
CA ALA A 363 10.85 11.58 6.52
C ALA A 363 10.21 10.59 5.54
N ALA A 364 9.23 9.85 6.03
CA ALA A 364 8.40 8.92 5.28
C ALA A 364 6.92 9.10 5.67
N LEU A 365 6.00 8.63 4.82
CA LEU A 365 4.59 8.60 5.19
C LEU A 365 4.31 7.57 6.29
N ASN A 366 3.43 7.92 7.22
CA ASN A 366 2.92 6.98 8.20
C ASN A 366 1.95 5.99 7.51
N GLN A 367 2.33 4.72 7.52
CA GLN A 367 1.62 3.63 6.87
C GLN A 367 0.30 3.27 7.55
N GLN A 368 0.08 3.73 8.79
CA GLN A 368 -1.21 3.61 9.47
C GLN A 368 -2.33 4.39 8.76
N THR A 369 -2.01 5.26 7.81
CA THR A 369 -3.01 5.92 6.93
C THR A 369 -3.92 4.92 6.20
N ALA A 370 -3.48 3.67 6.03
CA ALA A 370 -4.32 2.58 5.51
C ALA A 370 -5.57 2.28 6.36
N PHE A 371 -5.56 2.64 7.64
CA PHE A 371 -6.67 2.44 8.58
C PHE A 371 -7.46 3.71 8.90
N GLY A 372 -7.05 4.86 8.36
CA GLY A 372 -7.69 6.13 8.66
C GLY A 372 -6.79 7.33 8.40
N ALA A 373 -7.38 8.40 7.87
CA ALA A 373 -6.68 9.66 7.62
C ALA A 373 -6.36 10.41 8.92
N ASP A 374 -7.12 10.18 9.99
CA ASP A 374 -7.00 10.85 11.28
C ASP A 374 -6.73 9.87 12.44
N VAL A 375 -6.48 10.39 13.64
CA VAL A 375 -6.19 9.59 14.83
C VAL A 375 -7.41 8.84 15.35
N ILE A 376 -8.61 9.42 15.27
CA ILE A 376 -9.84 8.85 15.83
C ILE A 376 -10.26 7.61 15.08
N SER A 377 -10.25 7.66 13.75
CA SER A 377 -10.52 6.51 12.86
C SER A 377 -9.57 5.35 13.13
N ARG A 378 -8.28 5.62 13.39
CA ARG A 378 -7.29 4.60 13.76
C ARG A 378 -7.54 4.00 15.15
N LEU A 379 -7.91 4.83 16.13
CA LEU A 379 -8.28 4.36 17.47
C LEU A 379 -9.52 3.45 17.39
N ALA A 380 -10.54 3.84 16.62
CA ALA A 380 -11.74 3.03 16.39
C ALA A 380 -11.41 1.70 15.67
N ALA A 381 -10.52 1.72 14.67
CA ALA A 381 -10.08 0.51 13.99
C ALA A 381 -9.33 -0.44 14.95
N ALA A 382 -8.46 0.09 15.82
CA ALA A 382 -7.76 -0.72 16.82
C ALA A 382 -8.72 -1.38 17.83
N GLN A 383 -9.85 -0.75 18.14
CA GLN A 383 -10.88 -1.33 19.01
C GLN A 383 -11.69 -2.46 18.35
N SER A 384 -11.62 -2.61 17.03
CA SER A 384 -12.36 -3.67 16.33
C SER A 384 -11.86 -5.08 16.66
N GLY A 385 -10.64 -5.22 17.18
CA GLY A 385 -10.10 -6.49 17.65
C GLY A 385 -8.58 -6.51 17.80
N PRO A 386 -8.02 -7.50 18.53
CA PRO A 386 -6.59 -7.58 18.83
C PRO A 386 -5.72 -7.77 17.58
N GLU A 387 -6.22 -8.44 16.54
CA GLU A 387 -5.51 -8.62 15.26
C GLU A 387 -5.35 -7.28 14.52
N THR A 388 -6.40 -6.45 14.51
CA THR A 388 -6.35 -5.12 13.89
C THR A 388 -5.42 -4.19 14.67
N ALA A 389 -5.49 -4.21 16.01
CA ALA A 389 -4.57 -3.45 16.86
C ALA A 389 -3.10 -3.84 16.63
N GLU A 390 -2.82 -5.14 16.52
CA GLU A 390 -1.48 -5.65 16.18
C GLU A 390 -1.03 -5.16 14.80
N ARG A 391 -1.91 -5.21 13.79
CA ARG A 391 -1.61 -4.71 12.45
C ARG A 391 -1.30 -3.22 12.43
N ILE A 392 -2.07 -2.41 13.15
CA ILE A 392 -1.83 -0.96 13.25
C ILE A 392 -0.51 -0.66 13.97
N SER A 393 -0.16 -1.41 15.02
CA SER A 393 1.13 -1.32 15.71
C SER A 393 2.30 -1.67 14.76
N MET A 394 2.20 -2.77 14.02
CA MET A 394 3.22 -3.16 13.04
C MET A 394 3.40 -2.10 11.93
N LEU A 395 2.33 -1.43 11.51
CA LEU A 395 2.44 -0.33 10.54
C LEU A 395 3.15 0.90 11.12
N ALA A 396 2.97 1.23 12.40
CA ALA A 396 3.77 2.28 13.05
C ALA A 396 5.26 1.93 13.03
N LEU A 397 5.61 0.71 13.43
CA LEU A 397 6.98 0.22 13.45
C LEU A 397 7.59 0.20 12.03
N SER A 398 6.83 -0.24 11.03
CA SER A 398 7.25 -0.21 9.63
C SER A 398 7.48 1.22 9.13
N SER A 399 6.64 2.16 9.53
CA SER A 399 6.80 3.59 9.19
C SER A 399 8.10 4.17 9.75
N ILE A 400 8.47 3.77 10.97
CA ILE A 400 9.76 4.11 11.58
C ILE A 400 10.91 3.54 10.74
N VAL A 401 10.85 2.27 10.36
CA VAL A 401 11.87 1.63 9.49
C VAL A 401 12.01 2.41 8.18
N GLN A 402 10.90 2.77 7.53
CA GLN A 402 10.93 3.55 6.29
C GLN A 402 11.56 4.93 6.47
N ALA A 403 11.24 5.65 7.56
CA ALA A 403 11.85 6.94 7.85
C ALA A 403 13.36 6.83 8.10
N VAL A 404 13.80 5.75 8.77
CA VAL A 404 15.23 5.46 8.99
C VAL A 404 15.92 5.07 7.68
N ASP A 405 15.28 4.28 6.84
CA ASP A 405 15.80 3.90 5.52
C ASP A 405 15.93 5.11 4.59
N ALA A 406 15.01 6.07 4.69
CA ALA A 406 15.04 7.33 3.96
C ALA A 406 16.29 8.18 4.25
N LEU A 407 16.93 8.02 5.42
CA LEU A 407 18.21 8.66 5.74
C LEU A 407 19.37 8.18 4.85
N LYS A 408 19.22 7.02 4.19
CA LYS A 408 20.22 6.41 3.29
C LYS A 408 21.59 6.24 3.97
N LEU A 409 21.59 5.92 5.27
CA LEU A 409 22.81 5.64 6.03
C LEU A 409 23.45 4.33 5.56
N ALA A 410 24.77 4.35 5.36
CA ALA A 410 25.56 3.14 5.13
C ALA A 410 25.45 2.17 6.34
N PRO A 411 25.54 0.84 6.14
CA PRO A 411 25.44 -0.13 7.23
C PRO A 411 26.36 0.16 8.43
N SER A 412 27.61 0.54 8.16
CA SER A 412 28.60 0.90 9.20
C SER A 412 28.25 2.16 10.01
N LEU A 413 27.39 3.03 9.47
CA LEU A 413 26.85 4.17 10.23
C LEU A 413 25.64 3.75 11.06
N ARG A 414 24.80 2.84 10.55
CA ARG A 414 23.65 2.32 11.30
C ARG A 414 24.10 1.57 12.55
N GLU A 415 25.16 0.78 12.47
CA GLU A 415 25.75 0.07 13.62
C GLU A 415 26.24 1.00 14.74
N ARG A 416 26.48 2.29 14.44
CA ARG A 416 26.89 3.29 15.43
C ARG A 416 25.71 3.94 16.15
N ILE A 417 24.47 3.58 15.86
CA ILE A 417 23.30 4.09 16.57
C ILE A 417 23.24 3.38 17.93
N HIS A 418 23.41 4.12 19.02
CA HIS A 418 23.41 3.58 20.38
C HIS A 418 22.20 4.02 21.21
N LYS A 419 21.58 5.16 20.87
CA LYS A 419 20.39 5.68 21.55
C LYS A 419 19.35 6.10 20.52
N VAL A 420 18.08 5.81 20.81
CA VAL A 420 16.92 6.19 20.03
C VAL A 420 15.90 6.85 20.94
N THR A 421 15.41 8.02 20.56
CA THR A 421 14.25 8.67 21.19
C THR A 421 13.10 8.70 20.22
N ILE A 422 11.90 8.37 20.70
CA ILE A 422 10.68 8.41 19.88
C ILE A 422 9.67 9.31 20.59
N VAL A 423 9.14 10.28 19.86
CA VAL A 423 8.06 11.18 20.30
C VAL A 423 6.87 11.06 19.36
N GLY A 424 5.70 11.44 19.86
CA GLY A 424 4.45 11.50 19.10
C GLY A 424 3.26 11.73 20.01
N ASN A 425 2.12 12.07 19.41
CA ASN A 425 0.88 12.28 20.15
C ASN A 425 0.41 11.00 20.87
N CYS A 426 -0.51 11.15 21.82
CA CYS A 426 -0.99 10.06 22.66
C CYS A 426 -1.51 8.86 21.84
N ALA A 427 -2.23 9.11 20.74
CA ALA A 427 -2.77 8.04 19.91
C ALA A 427 -1.65 7.25 19.21
N MET A 428 -0.67 7.93 18.60
CA MET A 428 0.47 7.28 17.95
C MET A 428 1.29 6.44 18.93
N HIS A 429 1.51 6.97 20.14
CA HIS A 429 2.18 6.26 21.23
C HIS A 429 1.43 4.96 21.61
N HIS A 430 0.13 5.05 21.87
CA HIS A 430 -0.68 3.90 22.31
C HIS A 430 -0.82 2.84 21.21
N LEU A 431 -1.05 3.27 19.97
CA LEU A 431 -1.15 2.37 18.83
C LEU A 431 0.16 1.62 18.57
N MET A 432 1.31 2.30 18.66
CA MET A 432 2.62 1.65 18.48
C MET A 432 2.90 0.62 19.57
N LEU A 433 2.66 0.96 20.84
CA LEU A 433 2.93 0.06 21.98
C LEU A 433 1.81 -0.94 22.29
N ARG A 434 0.70 -0.91 21.51
CA ARG A 434 -0.50 -1.73 21.75
C ARG A 434 -1.08 -1.54 23.15
N TYR A 435 -1.03 -0.33 23.68
CA TYR A 435 -1.70 0.02 24.93
C TYR A 435 -3.22 0.08 24.72
N PRO A 436 -4.03 -0.10 25.78
CA PRO A 436 -5.48 0.12 25.72
C PRO A 436 -5.80 1.51 25.15
N VAL A 437 -6.66 1.55 24.14
CA VAL A 437 -7.01 2.78 23.39
C VAL A 437 -8.43 3.28 23.68
N ASP A 438 -9.23 2.51 24.43
CA ASP A 438 -10.58 2.85 24.89
C ASP A 438 -10.59 4.17 25.67
N THR A 439 -9.62 4.33 26.56
CA THR A 439 -9.43 5.55 27.38
C THR A 439 -9.18 6.83 26.57
N LEU A 440 -8.63 6.72 25.35
CA LEU A 440 -8.43 7.83 24.42
C LEU A 440 -9.62 8.05 23.48
N ALA A 441 -10.56 7.11 23.41
CA ALA A 441 -11.72 7.18 22.51
C ALA A 441 -13.02 7.54 23.24
N GLU A 442 -13.02 7.44 24.57
CA GLU A 442 -14.16 7.79 25.42
C GLU A 442 -13.77 8.91 26.39
N ILE A 443 -14.74 9.78 26.72
CA ILE A 443 -14.55 10.86 27.70
C ILE A 443 -14.06 10.25 29.03
N PRO A 444 -12.97 10.75 29.63
CA PRO A 444 -12.35 12.07 29.43
C PRO A 444 -11.19 12.14 28.40
N PHE A 445 -11.07 11.18 27.49
CA PHE A 445 -10.05 11.12 26.42
C PHE A 445 -8.60 11.13 26.92
N GLN A 446 -8.34 10.42 28.01
CA GLN A 446 -7.03 10.41 28.67
C GLN A 446 -6.18 9.20 28.24
N PRO A 447 -4.86 9.33 28.14
CA PRO A 447 -3.99 8.21 27.84
C PRO A 447 -4.02 7.17 28.98
N TYR A 448 -3.91 5.89 28.62
CA TYR A 448 -3.82 4.79 29.59
C TYR A 448 -2.64 4.95 30.54
N ARG A 449 -1.51 5.48 30.04
CA ARG A 449 -0.29 5.80 30.79
C ARG A 449 0.39 7.04 30.23
N THR A 450 1.08 7.76 31.10
CA THR A 450 1.80 8.98 30.75
C THR A 450 3.30 8.88 31.03
N GLU A 451 3.78 7.86 31.72
CA GLU A 451 5.19 7.74 32.10
C GLU A 451 6.10 7.42 30.89
N ALA A 452 7.38 7.79 30.99
CA ALA A 452 8.39 7.42 30.01
C ALA A 452 8.53 5.89 29.92
N VAL A 453 8.75 5.38 28.71
CA VAL A 453 8.96 3.95 28.46
C VAL A 453 10.38 3.73 27.93
N ARG A 454 11.14 2.83 28.54
CA ARG A 454 12.51 2.50 28.12
C ARG A 454 12.68 1.03 27.79
N PHE A 455 13.35 0.77 26.67
CA PHE A 455 13.74 -0.55 26.20
C PHE A 455 15.27 -0.62 26.08
N ARG A 456 15.88 -1.64 26.69
CA ARG A 456 17.30 -1.93 26.52
C ARG A 456 17.50 -2.97 25.42
N GLY A 457 18.56 -2.83 24.63
CA GLY A 457 18.92 -3.77 23.58
C GLY A 457 19.23 -5.17 24.14
N GLY A 458 18.73 -6.20 23.47
CA GLY A 458 18.95 -7.62 23.80
C GLY A 458 17.88 -8.22 24.71
N GLY A 459 16.72 -8.59 24.13
CA GLY A 459 15.69 -9.47 24.72
C GLY A 459 15.09 -9.10 26.09
N GLY A 460 15.56 -8.03 26.74
CA GLY A 460 15.13 -7.63 28.07
C GLY A 460 13.74 -7.02 28.07
N ALA A 461 12.98 -7.30 29.12
CA ALA A 461 11.70 -6.66 29.39
C ALA A 461 11.85 -5.13 29.48
N ALA A 462 10.83 -4.40 29.07
CA ALA A 462 10.74 -2.96 29.26
C ALA A 462 10.87 -2.59 30.74
N ILE A 463 11.69 -1.60 31.07
CA ILE A 463 11.78 -1.07 32.44
C ILE A 463 10.69 0.01 32.55
N GLY A 464 9.63 -0.27 33.31
CA GLY A 464 8.49 0.63 33.51
C GLY A 464 7.17 0.21 32.84
N ALA A 465 7.19 -0.80 31.96
CA ALA A 465 5.95 -1.41 31.47
C ALA A 465 5.41 -2.43 32.48
N ALA A 466 4.10 -2.42 32.75
CA ALA A 466 3.47 -3.37 33.68
C ALA A 466 3.26 -4.78 33.09
N THR A 467 3.66 -5.01 31.85
CA THR A 467 3.63 -6.31 31.20
C THR A 467 5.04 -6.69 30.78
N GLU A 468 5.34 -7.99 30.78
CA GLU A 468 6.54 -8.59 30.16
C GLU A 468 6.52 -8.39 28.63
N ALA A 469 6.36 -7.15 28.17
CA ALA A 469 6.29 -6.82 26.76
C ALA A 469 7.69 -6.97 26.16
N THR A 470 7.78 -7.86 25.18
CA THR A 470 8.92 -8.01 24.28
C THR A 470 9.25 -6.65 23.66
N ASN A 471 10.52 -6.27 23.67
CA ASN A 471 11.00 -5.04 23.03
C ASN A 471 10.61 -5.04 21.53
N PRO A 472 9.66 -4.19 21.08
CA PRO A 472 9.16 -4.22 19.70
C PRO A 472 10.18 -3.68 18.70
N PHE A 473 11.28 -3.09 19.18
CA PHE A 473 12.33 -2.50 18.37
C PHE A 473 13.57 -3.39 18.23
N ALA A 474 13.57 -4.58 18.83
CA ALA A 474 14.74 -5.47 18.89
C ALA A 474 15.29 -5.85 17.50
N ASP A 475 14.42 -5.98 16.50
CA ASP A 475 14.77 -6.31 15.12
C ASP A 475 14.92 -5.06 14.22
N ILE A 476 14.71 -3.86 14.77
CA ILE A 476 14.73 -2.59 14.02
C ILE A 476 16.08 -1.87 14.19
N PHE A 477 16.59 -1.83 15.41
CA PHE A 477 17.84 -1.13 15.75
C PHE A 477 18.97 -2.11 16.10
N PRO A 478 20.24 -1.68 15.99
CA PRO A 478 21.38 -2.53 16.36
C PRO A 478 21.28 -3.10 17.77
N ALA A 479 21.86 -4.27 17.98
CA ALA A 479 21.95 -4.88 19.31
C ALA A 479 22.64 -3.93 20.31
N GLY A 480 22.06 -3.81 21.51
CA GLY A 480 22.56 -2.90 22.56
C GLY A 480 22.08 -1.46 22.45
N THR A 481 21.26 -1.12 21.45
CA THR A 481 20.62 0.21 21.35
C THR A 481 19.62 0.41 22.47
N GLU A 482 19.67 1.56 23.15
CA GLU A 482 18.63 2.01 24.08
C GLU A 482 17.54 2.75 23.30
N VAL A 483 16.28 2.34 23.44
CA VAL A 483 15.13 3.02 22.85
C VAL A 483 14.28 3.58 23.96
N ALA A 484 13.95 4.87 23.89
CA ALA A 484 13.14 5.53 24.89
C ALA A 484 12.02 6.36 24.26
N LEU A 485 10.83 6.26 24.86
CA LEU A 485 9.70 7.11 24.56
C LEU A 485 9.52 8.08 25.73
N LEU A 486 9.31 9.36 25.42
CA LEU A 486 9.13 10.38 26.43
C LEU A 486 7.72 10.31 27.06
N PRO A 487 7.56 10.88 28.26
CA PRO A 487 6.25 10.99 28.89
C PRO A 487 5.23 11.72 28.01
N LEU A 488 3.97 11.36 28.19
CA LEU A 488 2.84 12.10 27.64
C LEU A 488 2.36 13.14 28.67
N ILE A 489 1.73 14.22 28.23
CA ILE A 489 1.24 15.26 29.15
C ILE A 489 -0.18 14.90 29.63
N GLY A 490 -1.11 14.65 28.71
CA GLY A 490 -2.50 14.34 29.04
C GLY A 490 -3.44 14.62 27.89
N GLY A 491 -4.66 14.08 27.95
CA GLY A 491 -5.63 14.19 26.85
C GLY A 491 -5.05 13.65 25.53
N PHE A 492 -5.18 14.43 24.46
CA PHE A 492 -4.52 14.18 23.17
C PHE A 492 -3.11 14.79 23.05
N VAL A 493 -2.60 15.47 24.09
CA VAL A 493 -1.28 16.13 24.07
C VAL A 493 -0.18 15.14 24.47
N GLY A 494 0.62 14.74 23.47
CA GLY A 494 1.66 13.72 23.66
C GLY A 494 3.07 14.25 23.86
N SER A 495 4.03 13.37 23.58
CA SER A 495 5.45 13.62 23.78
C SER A 495 6.07 14.49 22.67
N ASP A 496 5.39 14.64 21.55
CA ASP A 496 5.70 15.59 20.47
C ASP A 496 5.55 17.04 20.96
N ALA A 497 4.44 17.38 21.60
CA ALA A 497 4.25 18.68 22.23
C ALA A 497 5.26 18.91 23.38
N LEU A 498 5.55 17.87 24.16
CA LEU A 498 6.61 17.92 25.19
C LEU A 498 7.98 18.24 24.58
N ALA A 499 8.31 17.64 23.43
CA ALA A 499 9.53 17.93 22.70
C ALA A 499 9.57 19.39 22.24
N CYS A 500 8.46 19.95 21.76
CA CYS A 500 8.33 21.38 21.46
C CYS A 500 8.58 22.26 22.70
N LEU A 501 7.98 21.94 23.85
CA LEU A 501 8.21 22.67 25.11
C LEU A 501 9.70 22.72 25.48
N ALA A 502 10.39 21.58 25.40
CA ALA A 502 11.82 21.49 25.69
C ALA A 502 12.69 22.22 24.65
N CYS A 503 12.34 22.10 23.36
CA CYS A 503 13.05 22.75 22.25
C CYS A 503 12.98 24.28 22.32
N TYR A 504 11.89 24.82 22.85
CA TYR A 504 11.66 26.26 22.94
C TYR A 504 11.81 26.84 24.34
N ASP A 505 12.35 26.04 25.27
CA ASP A 505 12.70 26.45 26.63
C ASP A 505 11.52 27.00 27.46
N PHE A 506 10.35 26.38 27.37
CA PHE A 506 9.14 26.82 28.11
C PHE A 506 9.31 26.81 29.64
N ASP A 507 10.07 25.86 30.20
CA ASP A 507 10.41 25.80 31.63
C ASP A 507 11.46 26.84 32.05
N ARG A 508 12.10 27.50 31.09
CA ARG A 508 13.12 28.54 31.31
C ARG A 508 12.70 29.89 30.71
N ALA A 509 11.44 30.02 30.30
CA ALA A 509 10.92 31.22 29.67
C ALA A 509 11.03 32.41 30.64
N THR A 510 11.58 33.52 30.15
CA THR A 510 11.79 34.76 30.93
C THR A 510 10.59 35.72 30.86
N GLY A 511 9.57 35.38 30.09
CA GLY A 511 8.35 36.15 29.91
C GLY A 511 7.28 35.36 29.15
N PRO A 512 6.10 35.97 28.92
CA PRO A 512 5.00 35.27 28.27
C PRO A 512 5.34 34.87 26.83
N MET A 513 5.14 33.60 26.51
CA MET A 513 5.35 33.09 25.15
C MET A 513 4.35 32.00 24.79
N ALA A 514 4.17 31.81 23.49
CA ALA A 514 3.32 30.78 22.92
C ALA A 514 4.04 29.99 21.82
N ALA A 515 3.64 28.74 21.62
CA ALA A 515 4.05 27.93 20.50
C ALA A 515 2.85 27.15 19.95
N ILE A 516 2.83 26.97 18.64
CA ILE A 516 1.78 26.23 17.95
C ILE A 516 2.46 25.23 17.03
N ASP A 517 2.28 23.94 17.31
CA ASP A 517 2.67 22.88 16.38
C ASP A 517 1.53 22.65 15.39
N LEU A 518 1.85 22.81 14.10
CA LEU A 518 0.88 22.73 13.02
C LEU A 518 1.05 21.39 12.29
N GLY A 519 0.12 20.48 12.55
CA GLY A 519 -0.10 19.25 11.79
C GLY A 519 -1.59 18.93 11.64
N THR A 520 -1.92 17.66 11.45
CA THR A 520 -3.31 17.15 11.46
C THR A 520 -4.08 17.58 12.71
N ASN A 521 -3.40 17.56 13.86
CA ASN A 521 -3.84 18.21 15.08
C ASN A 521 -3.05 19.51 15.26
N GLY A 522 -3.66 20.47 15.94
CA GLY A 522 -2.99 21.69 16.37
C GLY A 522 -2.68 21.63 17.85
N GLU A 523 -1.42 21.43 18.23
CA GLU A 523 -0.99 21.53 19.61
C GLU A 523 -0.61 22.98 19.92
N VAL A 524 -1.26 23.58 20.93
CA VAL A 524 -1.02 24.94 21.37
C VAL A 524 -0.43 24.91 22.77
N MET A 525 0.65 25.65 22.96
CA MET A 525 1.40 25.76 24.21
C MET A 525 1.51 27.24 24.59
N VAL A 526 1.21 27.60 25.85
CA VAL A 526 1.35 28.97 26.35
C VAL A 526 1.96 28.94 27.75
N THR A 527 2.89 29.85 28.03
CA THR A 527 3.43 30.08 29.37
C THR A 527 3.40 31.55 29.72
N ASP A 528 3.18 31.87 30.99
CA ASP A 528 3.25 33.25 31.50
C ASP A 528 4.69 33.69 31.87
N GLY A 529 5.63 32.74 31.97
CA GLY A 529 7.01 33.00 32.34
C GLY A 529 7.21 33.58 33.76
N ARG A 530 6.20 33.53 34.65
CA ARG A 530 6.28 34.09 36.02
C ARG A 530 6.90 33.03 36.99
N PRO A 531 6.89 33.21 38.32
CA PRO A 531 8.05 33.26 39.26
C PRO A 531 8.90 31.97 39.50
N PRO A 532 10.12 32.06 40.12
CA PRO A 532 10.71 33.25 40.75
C PRO A 532 11.70 34.08 39.90
N VAL A 533 12.21 33.57 38.77
CA VAL A 533 12.47 34.27 37.49
C VAL A 533 12.51 33.13 36.47
N GLY A 534 11.35 32.84 35.85
CA GLY A 534 11.11 31.74 34.91
C GLY A 534 10.94 30.35 35.52
N SER A 535 9.69 29.92 35.70
CA SER A 535 9.16 28.55 35.40
C SER A 535 7.62 28.61 35.47
N GLY A 536 7.05 29.62 34.81
CA GLY A 536 5.64 30.01 34.90
C GLY A 536 4.65 28.87 34.65
N ARG A 537 3.35 29.12 34.81
CA ARG A 537 2.35 28.10 34.47
C ARG A 537 2.42 27.80 32.98
N ILE A 538 2.67 26.53 32.62
CA ILE A 538 2.70 26.05 31.24
C ILE A 538 1.36 25.38 30.97
N LEU A 539 0.56 25.97 30.08
CA LEU A 539 -0.68 25.35 29.62
C LEU A 539 -0.48 24.76 28.23
N VAL A 540 -1.03 23.58 28.00
CA VAL A 540 -1.05 22.93 26.70
C VAL A 540 -2.45 22.46 26.34
N ALA A 541 -2.78 22.48 25.05
CA ALA A 541 -4.01 21.91 24.53
C ALA A 541 -3.77 21.33 23.13
N SER A 542 -4.58 20.35 22.75
CA SER A 542 -4.65 19.88 21.36
C SER A 542 -6.03 20.26 20.81
N THR A 543 -6.08 20.73 19.57
CA THR A 543 -7.31 21.10 18.89
C THR A 543 -7.39 20.45 17.51
N ALA A 544 -8.61 20.11 17.08
CA ALA A 544 -8.86 19.55 15.76
C ALA A 544 -8.79 20.64 14.67
N ALA A 545 -7.58 21.00 14.26
CA ALA A 545 -7.36 21.91 13.13
C ALA A 545 -7.71 21.24 11.79
N GLY A 546 -7.52 19.93 11.68
CA GLY A 546 -7.72 19.19 10.43
C GLY A 546 -6.59 19.46 9.42
N PRO A 547 -6.49 18.67 8.34
CA PRO A 547 -5.25 18.58 7.57
C PRO A 547 -5.18 19.60 6.42
N ALA A 548 -5.96 20.70 6.51
CA ALA A 548 -6.03 21.74 5.48
C ALA A 548 -4.66 22.41 5.24
N PHE A 549 -3.87 22.60 6.31
CA PHE A 549 -2.50 23.14 6.22
C PHE A 549 -1.50 22.17 5.57
N GLU A 550 -1.83 20.87 5.50
CA GLU A 550 -1.03 19.86 4.80
C GLU A 550 -1.43 19.71 3.32
N GLY A 551 -2.38 20.53 2.84
CA GLY A 551 -2.94 20.43 1.49
C GLY A 551 -3.90 19.25 1.30
N VAL A 552 -4.36 18.62 2.40
CA VAL A 552 -5.32 17.51 2.38
C VAL A 552 -6.73 18.07 2.56
N ASN A 553 -7.73 17.46 1.91
CA ASN A 553 -9.11 17.96 1.81
C ASN A 553 -9.25 19.33 1.13
N ILE A 554 -8.22 19.75 0.39
CA ILE A 554 -8.26 20.91 -0.50
C ILE A 554 -8.30 20.39 -1.93
N SER A 555 -9.24 20.88 -2.73
CA SER A 555 -9.56 20.33 -4.06
C SER A 555 -8.39 20.31 -5.03
N CYS A 556 -7.57 21.36 -5.03
CA CYS A 556 -6.28 21.44 -5.73
C CYS A 556 -5.09 21.38 -4.76
N GLY A 557 -5.32 20.86 -3.56
CA GLY A 557 -4.30 20.75 -2.52
C GLY A 557 -3.24 19.73 -2.89
N THR A 558 -2.00 20.05 -2.57
CA THR A 558 -0.85 19.16 -2.71
C THR A 558 0.13 19.39 -1.57
N ARG A 559 0.97 18.39 -1.31
CA ARG A 559 2.07 18.52 -0.36
C ARG A 559 3.21 19.33 -1.00
N ALA A 560 4.23 19.67 -0.22
CA ALA A 560 5.42 20.37 -0.73
C ALA A 560 6.26 19.47 -1.65
N VAL A 561 5.89 19.41 -2.93
CA VAL A 561 6.59 18.70 -4.02
C VAL A 561 7.01 19.70 -5.11
N ASP A 562 7.93 19.31 -5.99
CA ASP A 562 8.31 20.16 -7.13
C ASP A 562 7.07 20.58 -7.93
N GLY A 563 6.95 21.87 -8.23
CA GLY A 563 5.78 22.46 -8.88
C GLY A 563 4.63 22.83 -7.94
N ALA A 564 4.68 22.48 -6.65
CA ALA A 564 3.66 22.92 -5.69
C ALA A 564 3.74 24.45 -5.49
N ILE A 565 2.58 25.11 -5.52
CA ILE A 565 2.45 26.56 -5.31
C ILE A 565 2.57 26.84 -3.81
N VAL A 566 3.64 27.54 -3.43
CA VAL A 566 3.97 27.91 -2.04
C VAL A 566 3.71 29.38 -1.73
N GLY A 567 3.49 30.20 -2.76
CA GLY A 567 3.16 31.60 -2.58
C GLY A 567 2.40 32.19 -3.75
N VAL A 568 1.60 33.21 -3.46
CA VAL A 568 0.77 33.90 -4.44
C VAL A 568 0.78 35.40 -4.16
N LYS A 569 1.00 36.20 -5.19
CA LYS A 569 0.76 37.65 -5.17
C LYS A 569 -0.35 38.02 -6.14
N VAL A 570 -1.30 38.83 -5.67
CA VAL A 570 -2.44 39.28 -6.47
C VAL A 570 -2.16 40.70 -6.97
N ASN A 571 -2.22 40.91 -8.29
CA ASN A 571 -2.21 42.26 -8.85
C ASN A 571 -3.65 42.77 -8.96
N ALA A 572 -4.02 43.67 -8.05
CA ALA A 572 -5.35 44.24 -8.01
C ALA A 572 -5.66 45.17 -9.21
N ALA A 573 -4.66 45.63 -9.98
CA ALA A 573 -4.90 46.55 -11.10
C ALA A 573 -5.40 45.83 -12.36
N ASP A 574 -4.91 44.62 -12.64
CA ASP A 574 -5.18 43.89 -13.89
C ASP A 574 -5.75 42.47 -13.67
N GLY A 575 -5.88 42.03 -12.42
CA GLY A 575 -6.44 40.72 -12.08
C GLY A 575 -5.49 39.54 -12.31
N THR A 576 -4.20 39.80 -12.51
CA THR A 576 -3.17 38.76 -12.68
C THR A 576 -2.67 38.22 -11.34
N LEU A 577 -2.17 36.98 -11.37
CA LEU A 577 -1.57 36.30 -10.22
C LEU A 577 -0.11 35.98 -10.54
N ALA A 578 0.80 36.34 -9.65
CA ALA A 578 2.17 35.83 -9.67
C ALA A 578 2.28 34.65 -8.70
N LEU A 579 2.65 33.48 -9.22
CA LEU A 579 2.75 32.24 -8.46
C LEU A 579 4.22 31.93 -8.19
N THR A 580 4.51 31.51 -6.97
CA THR A 580 5.82 30.95 -6.58
C THR A 580 5.67 29.45 -6.42
N THR A 581 6.40 28.66 -7.20
CA THR A 581 6.38 27.18 -7.14
C THR A 581 7.71 26.62 -6.63
N ILE A 582 7.67 25.42 -6.06
CA ILE A 582 8.89 24.71 -5.66
C ILE A 582 9.67 24.29 -6.92
N ALA A 583 10.99 24.52 -6.90
CA ALA A 583 11.93 24.20 -7.97
C ALA A 583 11.63 24.88 -9.33
N ASP A 584 10.88 25.99 -9.31
CA ASP A 584 10.47 26.76 -10.49
C ASP A 584 9.81 25.89 -11.58
N GLN A 585 9.15 24.80 -11.16
CA GLN A 585 8.44 23.88 -12.05
C GLN A 585 6.99 24.35 -12.32
N PRO A 586 6.34 23.84 -13.38
CA PRO A 586 4.94 24.12 -13.65
C PRO A 586 4.03 23.82 -12.44
N PRO A 587 2.96 24.60 -12.22
CA PRO A 587 2.12 24.49 -11.04
C PRO A 587 1.33 23.17 -11.02
N VAL A 588 1.38 22.44 -9.90
CA VAL A 588 0.69 21.14 -9.76
C VAL A 588 -0.45 21.16 -8.74
N GLY A 589 -0.49 22.18 -7.89
CA GLY A 589 -1.45 22.32 -6.80
C GLY A 589 -1.01 23.36 -5.77
N LEU A 590 -1.84 23.61 -4.75
CA LEU A 590 -1.57 24.50 -3.62
C LEU A 590 -1.02 23.74 -2.40
N THR A 591 0.08 24.22 -1.83
CA THR A 591 0.46 23.83 -0.45
C THR A 591 -0.39 24.60 0.58
N GLY A 592 -0.28 24.25 1.86
CA GLY A 592 -0.88 25.04 2.94
C GLY A 592 -0.43 26.50 2.98
N SER A 593 0.84 26.80 2.63
CA SER A 593 1.37 28.17 2.62
C SER A 593 0.82 28.94 1.43
N GLY A 594 0.78 28.30 0.26
CA GLY A 594 0.14 28.84 -0.92
C GLY A 594 -1.35 29.12 -0.67
N LEU A 595 -2.06 28.22 0.02
CA LEU A 595 -3.46 28.40 0.39
C LEU A 595 -3.67 29.61 1.32
N LEU A 596 -2.88 29.71 2.40
CA LEU A 596 -2.94 30.84 3.33
C LEU A 596 -2.65 32.17 2.63
N GLU A 597 -1.59 32.24 1.83
CA GLU A 597 -1.24 33.48 1.13
C GLU A 597 -2.28 33.85 0.07
N LEU A 598 -2.75 32.88 -0.74
CA LEU A 598 -3.80 33.11 -1.73
C LEU A 598 -5.07 33.64 -1.08
N VAL A 599 -5.58 33.00 -0.03
CA VAL A 599 -6.81 33.45 0.63
C VAL A 599 -6.63 34.81 1.28
N CYS A 600 -5.45 35.09 1.87
CA CYS A 600 -5.13 36.41 2.42
C CYS A 600 -5.16 37.50 1.34
N GLU A 601 -4.51 37.27 0.21
CA GLU A 601 -4.46 38.22 -0.91
C GLU A 601 -5.83 38.40 -1.56
N LEU A 602 -6.62 37.33 -1.73
CA LEU A 602 -8.00 37.42 -2.24
C LEU A 602 -8.93 38.15 -1.27
N ARG A 603 -8.73 38.00 0.05
CA ARG A 603 -9.46 38.73 1.08
C ARG A 603 -9.12 40.23 1.03
N ARG A 604 -7.84 40.58 0.88
CA ARG A 604 -7.37 41.97 0.70
C ARG A 604 -7.88 42.59 -0.59
N ALA A 605 -7.92 41.82 -1.68
CA ALA A 605 -8.40 42.26 -2.98
C ALA A 605 -9.93 42.38 -3.06
N GLY A 606 -10.68 41.99 -2.02
CA GLY A 606 -12.15 42.06 -2.02
C GLY A 606 -12.85 40.95 -2.80
N VAL A 607 -12.12 39.91 -3.23
CA VAL A 607 -12.68 38.72 -3.90
C VAL A 607 -13.41 37.82 -2.91
N ILE A 608 -12.90 37.77 -1.68
CA ILE A 608 -13.49 37.04 -0.56
C ILE A 608 -13.94 38.05 0.51
N ASP A 609 -15.14 37.88 1.04
CA ASP A 609 -15.68 38.71 2.13
C ASP A 609 -15.22 38.20 3.53
N PRO A 610 -15.46 38.93 4.64
CA PRO A 610 -15.06 38.48 5.97
C PRO A 610 -15.68 37.13 6.40
N SER A 611 -16.83 36.76 5.83
CA SER A 611 -17.46 35.47 6.10
C SER A 611 -16.76 34.31 5.36
N GLY A 612 -15.82 34.60 4.46
CA GLY A 612 -15.16 33.64 3.59
C GLY A 612 -15.94 33.34 2.30
N ARG A 613 -17.01 34.08 1.99
CA ARG A 613 -17.76 33.87 0.75
C ARG A 613 -17.09 34.59 -0.41
N PHE A 614 -17.08 33.95 -1.57
CA PHE A 614 -16.77 34.62 -2.83
C PHE A 614 -17.85 35.66 -3.16
N VAL A 615 -17.42 36.89 -3.48
CA VAL A 615 -18.33 37.94 -3.93
C VAL A 615 -18.94 37.60 -5.29
N GLN A 616 -20.13 38.11 -5.62
CA GLN A 616 -20.81 37.69 -6.85
C GLN A 616 -20.23 38.35 -8.10
N ASN A 617 -19.93 39.65 -8.06
CA ASN A 617 -19.52 40.44 -9.21
C ASN A 617 -18.30 41.28 -8.86
N HIS A 618 -17.11 40.66 -8.81
CA HIS A 618 -15.88 41.42 -8.59
C HIS A 618 -15.49 42.17 -9.88
N PRO A 619 -15.27 43.49 -9.86
CA PRO A 619 -15.04 44.28 -11.08
C PRO A 619 -13.81 43.84 -11.87
N ILE A 620 -12.78 43.34 -11.17
CA ILE A 620 -11.47 43.01 -11.77
C ILE A 620 -11.27 41.49 -11.89
N PHE A 621 -11.81 40.73 -10.94
CA PHE A 621 -11.57 39.29 -10.82
C PHE A 621 -12.75 38.44 -11.31
N GLY A 622 -13.87 39.08 -11.69
CA GLY A 622 -15.06 38.41 -12.21
C GLY A 622 -14.77 37.36 -13.30
N PRO A 623 -13.87 37.61 -14.28
CA PRO A 623 -13.52 36.62 -15.31
C PRO A 623 -12.85 35.34 -14.76
N ARG A 624 -12.20 35.40 -13.60
CA ARG A 624 -11.61 34.23 -12.92
C ARG A 624 -12.61 33.49 -12.03
N MET A 625 -13.79 34.07 -11.81
CA MET A 625 -14.82 33.49 -10.94
C MET A 625 -15.83 32.72 -11.78
N SER A 626 -16.10 31.48 -11.38
CA SER A 626 -17.09 30.64 -12.05
C SER A 626 -17.83 29.77 -11.04
N VAL A 627 -18.85 29.06 -11.53
CA VAL A 627 -19.55 28.03 -10.77
C VAL A 627 -19.22 26.69 -11.43
N GLY A 628 -18.76 25.71 -10.63
CA GLY A 628 -18.49 24.36 -11.08
C GLY A 628 -19.77 23.58 -11.43
N THR A 629 -19.59 22.38 -11.98
CA THR A 629 -20.71 21.48 -12.34
C THR A 629 -21.50 20.99 -11.12
N ASP A 630 -20.90 21.06 -9.94
CA ASP A 630 -21.46 20.77 -8.62
C ASP A 630 -22.19 21.96 -7.98
N SER A 631 -22.39 23.06 -8.72
CA SER A 631 -22.94 24.32 -8.21
C SER A 631 -22.05 25.02 -7.16
N VAL A 632 -20.77 24.64 -7.03
CA VAL A 632 -19.83 25.26 -6.09
C VAL A 632 -19.12 26.43 -6.77
N ARG A 633 -19.07 27.59 -6.08
CA ARG A 633 -18.30 28.74 -6.55
C ARG A 633 -16.80 28.44 -6.49
N ARG A 634 -16.07 28.83 -7.53
CA ARG A 634 -14.63 28.60 -7.64
C ARG A 634 -13.92 29.79 -8.29
N PHE A 635 -12.66 29.95 -7.94
CA PHE A 635 -11.75 30.98 -8.45
C PHE A 635 -10.59 30.31 -9.21
N LEU A 636 -10.39 30.69 -10.47
CA LEU A 636 -9.31 30.19 -11.31
C LEU A 636 -7.96 30.75 -10.86
N ILE A 637 -7.11 29.86 -10.33
CA ILE A 637 -5.73 30.18 -9.95
C ILE A 637 -4.90 30.27 -11.24
N THR A 638 -4.86 29.18 -12.01
CA THR A 638 -4.10 29.11 -13.27
C THR A 638 -4.70 28.05 -14.21
N ASP A 639 -4.60 28.29 -15.51
CA ASP A 639 -4.91 27.34 -16.57
C ASP A 639 -3.68 26.58 -17.07
N GLN A 640 -2.49 26.92 -16.57
CA GLN A 640 -1.20 26.29 -16.89
C GLN A 640 -0.79 25.22 -15.87
N GLY A 641 -1.75 24.61 -15.18
CA GLY A 641 -1.47 23.55 -14.24
C GLY A 641 -1.11 22.24 -14.93
N VAL A 642 -0.40 21.35 -14.24
CA VAL A 642 -0.11 20.00 -14.72
C VAL A 642 -0.52 18.96 -13.68
N ASP A 643 -1.15 17.87 -14.12
CA ASP A 643 -1.53 16.77 -13.24
C ASP A 643 -0.40 15.74 -13.19
N LEU A 644 0.26 15.64 -12.03
CA LEU A 644 1.32 14.65 -11.81
C LEU A 644 0.80 13.31 -11.27
N ARG A 645 -0.51 13.16 -11.05
CA ARG A 645 -1.06 11.94 -10.46
C ARG A 645 -0.99 10.80 -11.48
N GLY A 646 -0.23 9.77 -11.13
CA GLY A 646 -0.15 8.54 -11.93
C GLY A 646 0.79 8.61 -13.14
N LEU A 647 1.69 9.58 -13.22
CA LEU A 647 2.71 9.65 -14.27
C LEU A 647 3.97 8.88 -13.89
N ASP A 648 4.48 8.09 -14.83
CA ASP A 648 5.81 7.48 -14.73
C ASP A 648 6.92 8.49 -15.08
N ALA A 649 8.15 8.18 -14.66
CA ALA A 649 9.32 9.00 -14.96
C ALA A 649 9.60 9.07 -16.48
N GLY A 650 9.21 10.17 -17.11
CA GLY A 650 9.44 10.43 -18.54
C GLY A 650 8.17 10.66 -19.38
N GLU A 651 6.97 10.53 -18.79
CA GLU A 651 5.71 10.86 -19.47
C GLU A 651 5.38 12.36 -19.40
N GLU A 652 4.72 12.89 -20.44
CA GLU A 652 4.25 14.28 -20.47
C GLU A 652 3.00 14.44 -19.59
N ALA A 653 3.05 15.38 -18.66
CA ALA A 653 1.95 15.64 -17.75
C ALA A 653 0.76 16.30 -18.46
N ALA A 654 -0.46 15.82 -18.16
CA ALA A 654 -1.68 16.39 -18.71
C ALA A 654 -1.90 17.82 -18.18
N ALA A 655 -2.22 18.75 -19.07
CA ALA A 655 -2.56 20.12 -18.70
C ALA A 655 -3.92 20.16 -17.97
N VAL A 656 -3.94 20.84 -16.82
CA VAL A 656 -5.14 21.01 -15.99
C VAL A 656 -5.27 22.45 -15.51
N SER A 657 -6.51 22.89 -15.27
CA SER A 657 -6.77 24.16 -14.60
C SER A 657 -6.90 23.96 -13.09
N LEU A 658 -6.21 24.79 -12.31
CA LEU A 658 -6.24 24.76 -10.85
C LEU A 658 -7.22 25.82 -10.34
N TYR A 659 -8.13 25.40 -9.45
CA TYR A 659 -9.17 26.26 -8.88
C TYR A 659 -9.15 26.23 -7.36
N LEU A 660 -9.40 27.38 -6.73
CA LEU A 660 -9.77 27.48 -5.32
C LEU A 660 -11.29 27.47 -5.20
N THR A 661 -11.86 26.49 -4.52
CA THR A 661 -13.32 26.35 -4.35
C THR A 661 -13.82 26.99 -3.05
N GLN A 662 -15.12 27.21 -2.97
CA GLN A 662 -15.75 27.71 -1.74
C GLN A 662 -15.58 26.71 -0.58
N GLY A 663 -15.52 25.41 -0.87
CA GLY A 663 -15.24 24.36 0.11
C GLY A 663 -13.84 24.49 0.69
N ASP A 664 -12.83 24.73 -0.16
CA ASP A 664 -11.44 24.90 0.28
C ASP A 664 -11.28 26.07 1.26
N VAL A 665 -11.97 27.19 0.99
CA VAL A 665 -11.97 28.35 1.91
C VAL A 665 -12.61 27.98 3.26
N ARG A 666 -13.65 27.14 3.27
CA ARG A 666 -14.30 26.68 4.50
C ARG A 666 -13.40 25.74 5.31
N GLU A 667 -12.66 24.86 4.65
CA GLU A 667 -11.67 24.01 5.32
C GLU A 667 -10.59 24.85 6.00
N LEU A 668 -10.06 25.87 5.31
CA LEU A 668 -9.09 26.78 5.91
C LEU A 668 -9.67 27.53 7.12
N GLN A 669 -10.92 28.01 7.03
CA GLN A 669 -11.57 28.71 8.14
C GLN A 669 -11.72 27.83 9.37
N LYS A 670 -12.14 26.56 9.18
CA LYS A 670 -12.25 25.59 10.28
C LYS A 670 -10.90 25.38 10.96
N ALA A 671 -9.85 25.17 10.18
CA ALA A 671 -8.52 24.94 10.71
C ALA A 671 -7.98 26.14 11.49
N LYS A 672 -8.04 27.35 10.91
CA LYS A 672 -7.54 28.54 11.59
C LYS A 672 -8.41 28.97 12.79
N GLY A 673 -9.71 28.70 12.73
CA GLY A 673 -10.63 29.00 13.82
C GLY A 673 -10.33 28.16 15.06
N ALA A 674 -10.03 26.88 14.87
CA ALA A 674 -9.63 25.97 15.94
C ALA A 674 -8.36 26.45 16.65
N ILE A 675 -7.32 26.76 15.87
CA ILE A 675 -6.03 27.27 16.40
C ILE A 675 -6.23 28.56 17.18
N LYS A 676 -6.89 29.56 16.60
CA LYS A 676 -7.11 30.85 17.27
C LYS A 676 -7.91 30.70 18.56
N ALA A 677 -9.00 29.93 18.54
CA ALA A 677 -9.81 29.70 19.71
C ALA A 677 -9.04 28.99 20.83
N ALA A 678 -8.19 28.02 20.50
CA ALA A 678 -7.31 27.36 21.46
C ALA A 678 -6.31 28.34 22.09
N VAL A 679 -5.64 29.15 21.27
CA VAL A 679 -4.69 30.19 21.75
C VAL A 679 -5.38 31.18 22.69
N GLU A 680 -6.54 31.71 22.30
CA GLU A 680 -7.29 32.68 23.11
C GLU A 680 -7.75 32.07 24.43
N THR A 681 -8.24 30.83 24.43
CA THR A 681 -8.63 30.09 25.64
C THR A 681 -7.44 29.90 26.60
N LEU A 682 -6.25 29.53 26.09
CA LEU A 682 -5.07 29.35 26.95
C LEU A 682 -4.54 30.67 27.52
N LEU A 683 -4.54 31.74 26.71
CA LEU A 683 -4.17 33.08 27.17
C LEU A 683 -5.09 33.57 28.28
N GLU A 684 -6.41 33.37 28.12
CA GLU A 684 -7.39 33.76 29.13
C GLU A 684 -7.21 33.00 30.46
N LYS A 685 -6.92 31.69 30.41
CA LYS A 685 -6.65 30.88 31.62
C LYS A 685 -5.36 31.28 32.35
N LEU A 686 -4.45 31.99 31.67
CA LEU A 686 -3.24 32.59 32.25
C LEU A 686 -3.40 34.08 32.58
N ASP A 687 -4.59 34.65 32.40
CA ASP A 687 -4.86 36.08 32.57
C ASP A 687 -3.89 36.96 31.73
N LEU A 688 -3.63 36.51 30.50
CA LEU A 688 -2.77 37.19 29.53
C LEU A 688 -3.61 37.77 28.39
N LYS A 689 -3.24 38.97 27.98
CA LYS A 689 -3.71 39.55 26.71
C LYS A 689 -2.76 39.12 25.59
N PRO A 690 -3.22 39.04 24.34
CA PRO A 690 -2.33 38.81 23.20
C PRO A 690 -1.12 39.74 23.16
N THR A 691 -1.32 41.03 23.50
CA THR A 691 -0.25 42.05 23.53
C THR A 691 0.82 41.80 24.59
N ASP A 692 0.58 40.90 25.55
CA ASP A 692 1.56 40.56 26.59
C ASP A 692 2.57 39.51 26.10
N LEU A 693 2.29 38.83 24.99
CA LEU A 693 3.20 37.85 24.39
C LEU A 693 4.46 38.54 23.86
N GLN A 694 5.60 38.06 24.35
CA GLN A 694 6.92 38.53 23.91
C GLN A 694 7.48 37.68 22.77
N ARG A 695 6.98 36.45 22.63
CA ARG A 695 7.40 35.51 21.58
C ARG A 695 6.27 34.56 21.23
N MET A 696 6.04 34.32 19.94
CA MET A 696 5.13 33.31 19.43
C MET A 696 5.82 32.48 18.35
N ILE A 697 5.81 31.16 18.52
CA ILE A 697 6.52 30.23 17.64
C ILE A 697 5.52 29.41 16.83
N LEU A 698 5.63 29.46 15.51
CA LEU A 698 4.88 28.58 14.61
C LEU A 698 5.79 27.46 14.15
N THR A 699 5.46 26.22 14.50
CA THR A 699 6.27 25.04 14.20
C THR A 699 5.47 23.95 13.49
N GLY A 700 6.13 22.83 13.22
CA GLY A 700 5.58 21.69 12.52
C GLY A 700 6.33 21.39 11.22
N SER A 701 5.93 20.32 10.53
CA SER A 701 6.53 19.92 9.24
C SER A 701 6.41 21.00 8.15
N PHE A 702 5.42 21.88 8.29
CA PHE A 702 5.09 22.99 7.41
C PHE A 702 5.48 24.37 7.99
N GLY A 703 5.70 24.47 9.31
CA GLY A 703 5.81 25.73 10.05
C GLY A 703 6.90 26.69 9.55
N SER A 704 8.02 26.17 9.03
CA SER A 704 9.14 26.98 8.53
C SER A 704 8.89 27.68 7.18
N GLN A 705 7.81 27.32 6.47
CA GLN A 705 7.47 27.88 5.15
C GLN A 705 6.28 28.84 5.21
N LEU A 706 5.81 29.17 6.42
CA LEU A 706 4.67 30.04 6.63
C LEU A 706 4.98 31.51 6.37
N ASN A 707 4.11 32.16 5.60
CA ASN A 707 4.10 33.61 5.53
C ASN A 707 3.39 34.17 6.78
N VAL A 708 4.18 34.62 7.76
CA VAL A 708 3.68 35.18 9.03
C VAL A 708 2.66 36.31 8.81
N ALA A 709 2.87 37.17 7.80
CA ALA A 709 1.95 38.26 7.51
C ALA A 709 0.58 37.75 7.02
N ALA A 710 0.54 36.61 6.32
CA ALA A 710 -0.71 35.97 5.92
C ALA A 710 -1.41 35.29 7.12
N VAL A 711 -0.65 34.63 8.00
CA VAL A 711 -1.18 33.99 9.23
C VAL A 711 -1.85 35.03 10.15
N VAL A 712 -1.14 36.12 10.44
CA VAL A 712 -1.69 37.25 11.21
C VAL A 712 -2.82 37.92 10.45
N GLY A 713 -2.62 38.20 9.16
CA GLY A 713 -3.59 38.89 8.32
C GLY A 713 -4.95 38.19 8.23
N LEU A 714 -4.96 36.86 8.17
CA LEU A 714 -6.19 36.05 8.16
C LEU A 714 -6.81 35.82 9.54
N GLY A 715 -6.11 36.20 10.61
CA GLY A 715 -6.57 36.01 11.97
C GLY A 715 -6.53 34.54 12.39
N MET A 716 -5.50 33.80 11.97
CA MET A 716 -5.23 32.44 12.47
C MET A 716 -4.60 32.47 13.87
N ILE A 717 -3.87 33.54 14.16
CA ILE A 717 -3.36 33.87 15.50
C ILE A 717 -3.84 35.27 15.87
N PRO A 718 -3.75 35.66 17.15
CA PRO A 718 -4.06 37.03 17.57
C PRO A 718 -3.23 38.07 16.79
N ALA A 719 -3.74 39.31 16.72
CA ALA A 719 -3.03 40.40 16.06
C ALA A 719 -1.78 40.77 16.86
N LEU A 720 -0.62 40.28 16.42
CA LEU A 720 0.69 40.51 17.04
C LEU A 720 1.62 41.23 16.07
N PRO A 721 2.59 42.02 16.58
CA PRO A 721 3.69 42.52 15.75
C PRO A 721 4.43 41.36 15.07
N LEU A 722 4.76 41.50 13.79
CA LEU A 722 5.42 40.42 13.03
C LEU A 722 6.77 40.00 13.63
N GLU A 723 7.46 40.90 14.32
CA GLU A 723 8.72 40.64 15.03
C GLU A 723 8.59 39.75 16.28
N VAL A 724 7.38 39.61 16.82
CA VAL A 724 7.08 38.71 17.94
C VAL A 724 6.87 37.28 17.45
N VAL A 725 6.52 37.10 16.17
CA VAL A 725 6.16 35.81 15.59
C VAL A 725 7.33 35.24 14.79
N GLU A 726 7.82 34.08 15.20
CA GLU A 726 8.88 33.36 14.52
C GLU A 726 8.39 32.00 13.99
N THR A 727 9.04 31.52 12.95
CA THR A 727 8.77 30.21 12.35
C THR A 727 9.93 29.26 12.64
N SER A 728 9.62 28.02 13.01
CA SER A 728 10.59 26.97 13.28
C SER A 728 10.28 25.72 12.46
N ALA A 729 11.32 24.97 12.08
CA ALA A 729 11.16 23.71 11.35
C ALA A 729 11.09 22.54 12.34
N ASN A 730 10.00 21.76 12.30
CA ASN A 730 9.77 20.55 13.10
C ASN A 730 10.33 20.59 14.54
N GLY A 731 9.65 21.35 15.42
CA GLY A 731 9.99 21.46 16.84
C GLY A 731 9.97 20.11 17.57
N ALA A 732 9.03 19.23 17.25
CA ALA A 732 8.92 17.91 17.85
C ALA A 732 10.16 17.05 17.56
N GLY A 733 10.60 17.00 16.29
CA GLY A 733 11.79 16.27 15.87
C GLY A 733 13.09 16.84 16.45
N LEU A 734 13.23 18.17 16.51
CA LEU A 734 14.39 18.83 17.12
C LEU A 734 14.42 18.60 18.64
N GLY A 735 13.29 18.69 19.33
CA GLY A 735 13.18 18.39 20.75
C GLY A 735 13.44 16.92 21.07
N ALA A 736 12.97 16.00 20.23
CA ALA A 736 13.28 14.57 20.35
C ALA A 736 14.79 14.32 20.31
N ALA A 737 15.54 15.09 19.52
CA ALA A 737 17.00 14.99 19.46
C ALA A 737 17.70 15.51 20.72
N LEU A 738 17.11 16.48 21.43
CA LEU A 738 17.63 16.92 22.73
C LEU A 738 17.59 15.79 23.76
N PHE A 739 16.50 15.02 23.77
CA PHE A 739 16.29 13.92 24.73
C PHE A 739 17.21 12.72 24.55
N LEU A 740 18.08 12.69 23.53
CA LEU A 740 19.14 11.68 23.43
C LEU A 740 20.24 11.89 24.49
N ASP A 741 20.33 13.11 25.04
CA ASP A 741 21.08 13.41 26.25
C ASP A 741 20.25 13.07 27.51
N ASP A 742 20.85 12.40 28.49
CA ASP A 742 20.14 11.93 29.68
C ASP A 742 19.69 13.07 30.60
N ALA A 743 20.41 14.20 30.62
CA ALA A 743 20.03 15.35 31.43
C ALA A 743 18.84 16.11 30.82
N GLU A 744 18.82 16.24 29.49
CA GLU A 744 17.67 16.78 28.76
C GLU A 744 16.47 15.82 28.79
N PHE A 745 16.67 14.50 28.74
CA PHE A 745 15.59 13.52 28.96
C PHE A 745 14.92 13.73 30.34
N ALA A 746 15.73 13.80 31.40
CA ALA A 746 15.23 14.03 32.75
C ALA A 746 14.58 15.42 32.89
N ARG A 747 15.00 16.41 32.10
CA ARG A 747 14.32 17.71 32.00
C ARG A 747 12.95 17.56 31.34
N GLY A 748 12.84 16.80 30.26
CA GLY A 748 11.55 16.47 29.64
C GLY A 748 10.56 15.87 30.63
N GLU A 749 11.01 14.93 31.47
CA GLU A 749 10.17 14.35 32.54
C GLU A 749 9.65 15.42 33.53
N ARG A 750 10.49 16.39 33.91
CA ARG A 750 10.07 17.50 34.78
C ARG A 750 9.09 18.46 34.09
N ILE A 751 9.32 18.75 32.80
CA ILE A 751 8.41 19.59 32.01
C ILE A 751 7.04 18.93 31.91
N ALA A 752 6.99 17.62 31.63
CA ALA A 752 5.74 16.87 31.52
C ALA A 752 4.89 16.95 32.80
N VAL A 753 5.54 16.87 33.98
CA VAL A 753 4.87 17.00 35.28
C VAL A 753 4.39 18.45 35.55
N ALA A 754 5.12 19.45 35.05
CA ALA A 754 4.81 20.86 35.27
C ALA A 754 3.76 21.40 34.28
N ALA A 755 3.64 20.80 33.09
CA ALA A 755 2.69 21.21 32.07
C ALA A 755 1.26 20.78 32.44
N GLU A 756 0.32 21.73 32.34
CA GLU A 756 -1.09 21.53 32.63
C GLU A 756 -1.86 21.41 31.31
N GLN A 757 -2.45 20.24 31.07
CA GLN A 757 -3.32 20.04 29.92
C GLN A 757 -4.69 20.68 30.15
N VAL A 758 -5.18 21.40 29.15
CA VAL A 758 -6.50 22.03 29.13
C VAL A 758 -7.41 21.28 28.18
N ASP A 759 -8.55 20.80 28.69
CA ASP A 759 -9.61 20.18 27.88
C ASP A 759 -10.46 21.27 27.21
N LEU A 760 -10.16 21.54 25.92
CA LEU A 760 -10.90 22.55 25.15
C LEU A 760 -12.39 22.20 25.01
N ASP A 761 -12.71 20.91 24.86
CA ASP A 761 -14.10 20.41 24.73
C ASP A 761 -14.94 20.62 25.99
N MET A 762 -14.29 20.85 27.14
CA MET A 762 -14.94 21.11 28.42
C MET A 762 -14.96 22.61 28.77
N ASP A 763 -14.35 23.47 27.94
CA ASP A 763 -14.37 24.91 28.15
C ASP A 763 -15.69 25.51 27.63
N PRO A 764 -16.49 26.17 28.49
CA PRO A 764 -17.86 26.59 28.16
C PRO A 764 -17.92 27.64 27.04
N ASP A 765 -16.81 28.33 26.78
CA ASP A 765 -16.74 29.43 25.82
C ASP A 765 -16.00 29.03 24.52
N PHE A 766 -15.44 27.82 24.45
CA PHE A 766 -14.64 27.38 23.29
C PHE A 766 -15.43 27.42 21.98
N ASP A 767 -16.66 26.91 21.95
CA ASP A 767 -17.51 26.91 20.76
C ASP A 767 -17.80 28.34 20.25
N MET A 768 -18.06 29.28 21.18
CA MET A 768 -18.28 30.67 20.82
C MET A 768 -17.01 31.33 20.28
N ARG A 769 -15.85 31.06 20.89
CA ARG A 769 -14.55 31.53 20.39
C ARG A 769 -14.25 30.94 19.01
N TYR A 770 -14.50 29.65 18.82
CA TYR A 770 -14.31 28.95 17.54
C TYR A 770 -15.15 29.56 16.42
N VAL A 771 -16.46 29.73 16.62
CA VAL A 771 -17.36 30.33 15.63
C VAL A 771 -16.93 31.77 15.30
N SER A 772 -16.56 32.55 16.31
CA SER A 772 -16.07 33.92 16.12
C SER A 772 -14.75 33.95 15.34
N ALA A 773 -13.88 32.98 15.59
CA ALA A 773 -12.59 32.84 14.94
C ALA A 773 -12.67 32.33 13.49
N LEU A 774 -13.83 31.90 12.99
CA LEU A 774 -14.00 31.52 11.56
C LEU A 774 -13.90 32.73 10.62
N ALA A 775 -14.23 33.94 11.06
CA ALA A 775 -14.19 35.14 10.23
C ALA A 775 -12.77 35.46 9.72
N LEU A 776 -12.64 35.81 8.44
CA LEU A 776 -11.38 36.20 7.80
C LEU A 776 -11.10 37.69 7.99
N THR A 777 -9.98 38.03 8.62
CA THR A 777 -9.47 39.40 8.69
C THR A 777 -8.62 39.74 7.45
N SER A 778 -8.36 41.03 7.20
CA SER A 778 -7.48 41.48 6.10
C SER A 778 -6.25 42.26 6.58
N ASP A 779 -6.23 42.68 7.84
CA ASP A 779 -5.30 43.69 8.34
C ASP A 779 -4.31 43.04 9.29
N ALA A 780 -3.05 42.95 8.85
CA ALA A 780 -1.94 42.65 9.73
C ALA A 780 -1.51 43.96 10.41
N GLY A 781 -2.15 44.31 11.52
CA GLY A 781 -1.71 45.38 12.43
C GLY A 781 -1.45 46.75 11.78
N GLY A 782 -2.47 47.61 11.78
CA GLY A 782 -2.33 49.00 11.34
C GLY A 782 -3.47 49.88 11.87
N SER A 783 -3.50 50.07 13.19
CA SER A 783 -4.11 51.24 13.82
C SER A 783 -3.18 51.79 14.89
#